data_AF-A0A3M1XBE6-F1
#
_entry.id   AF-A0A3M1XBE6-F1
#
_cell.length_a   1.000
_cell.length_b   1.000
_cell.length_c   1.000
_cell.angle_alpha   90.00
_cell.angle_beta   90.00
_cell.angle_gamma   90.00
#
_symmetry.space_group_name_H-M   'P 1'
#
loop_
_entity.id
_entity.type
_entity.pdbx_description
1 polymer ?
#
loop_
_entity_poly.entity_id
_entity_poly.type
_entity_poly.pdbx_seq_one_letter_code
_entity_poly.pdbx_strand_id
1 'polypeptide(L)'
;MAPRCWNWLCSFPLRRVGVFLLWILLQAGSVFPQTQPRERLPAWTNQWVRMFMVSHRRSARLPEFEDAYGAVFRDLNGDHRPDLYVVCFRNLNRLFIQRPDHNIFLDWTIQSGLGGNLMSRGEQNLELGASSVDMDGDGRPDMLITGWGETTRLFRQERDHHFRDVTRRAGLKPPLDANAGAWADVDLDGDLDLFLTDEHYHNHFYLNNGIGHFSDQTEAYGLADSMVSQSAGFADLNNDGFPELYVCNWFHRDLLFLNLQGEGFRPAVPKIKHLTENLNSNGVAFGDVDNDGRADLLVTDRNGNTQLYLNRTDSASMVLAFEPAAGWPSDQATFPTYGAAIADFNNDGLQDIFLANIGPNQLFLNAGSASFHLVYQQTLPPHRRARHYSTGLATADLDRDGDLDLFVANKDTNSILYINPLEQFHPGHFVQFSLEGVRSNRDGIGTRIWLYTATLDGLPEHFLGYREVVSTSGYLSQSEPLAHFGVNRTGPLYARIVFPSGRQIIKRELYPGFRYHFKEYGGLRGALFAGLHALKRNAAQTIFWINLLLFLLLMGIITVFTALAIRRYRWKNQRLAGFLIAQVGLFYLILWVFPDLQLWQWLSIQLVLVFTGTVILAFFMEKIQRLEAQRSAYRDALLQFSNQLIFIKDNPALHQALVNTIQQTMGVQFVLLLEKQADRLVPAAAAGSTPPLPDTLPVPPKSASQKTQLCQWLQNSGLAQLAEAIRPGACLPLSRAEKTFGVLVVGPLQNNRPLPAEDEHLLQILANQAAIAIENNRFIEETKQLIQKVTEAETRIKYVKQLEEKNQHLRKLYRDLQETQEQLVQSEKMASLGLLVAGVAHEVNNPVSYIYANLKELKTYLKAVIDMLDRLKEQLPRIGTRRDLDRWLKDLEEEYDLPFIRHDLPALIEESIRGTQRVRELVQNLRNFSRLDEAEVKEVDLHEGLESALALLSHELKHGITVHRQYGKLPPVRCHAGQINQVFMNILLNAVQALGGRGNIWITTRNLSGQVEVEIRDDGPGIPRAIQKRIFDPFFTTKPVGKGTGLGLSISYRIIQQHGGSIQVQSEEGRGTSFVIRLPLVGTSPEAGGQPWFGAEASEEAAKLEGNQVKNNPGREGKTDS
;
A
#
# COMPACT_ATOMS: atom_id res chain seq x y z
N MET A 1 -33.62 -9.00 -60.56
CA MET A 1 -34.32 -8.91 -61.86
C MET A 1 -34.50 -7.45 -62.23
N ALA A 2 -33.81 -6.97 -63.28
CA ALA A 2 -34.31 -5.86 -64.11
C ALA A 2 -35.41 -6.45 -65.05
N PRO A 3 -36.22 -5.68 -65.82
CA PRO A 3 -35.81 -4.53 -66.67
C PRO A 3 -36.91 -3.41 -66.71
N ARG A 4 -37.07 -2.47 -67.67
CA ARG A 4 -36.68 -2.41 -69.10
C ARG A 4 -36.94 -0.99 -69.70
N CYS A 5 -36.58 -0.85 -70.99
CA CYS A 5 -37.05 0.13 -71.99
C CYS A 5 -36.24 1.44 -72.14
N TRP A 6 -35.97 1.94 -73.36
CA TRP A 6 -35.79 1.28 -74.67
C TRP A 6 -34.98 2.19 -75.62
N ASN A 7 -34.32 1.59 -76.61
CA ASN A 7 -33.46 2.17 -77.66
C ASN A 7 -34.02 3.40 -78.42
N TRP A 8 -33.13 4.20 -79.04
CA TRP A 8 -33.01 4.21 -80.51
C TRP A 8 -31.63 4.68 -81.02
N LEU A 9 -31.36 4.43 -82.32
CA LEU A 9 -30.00 4.33 -82.91
C LEU A 9 -29.60 5.47 -83.86
N CYS A 10 -28.29 5.72 -83.91
CA CYS A 10 -27.48 6.14 -85.08
C CYS A 10 -27.85 7.41 -85.89
N SER A 11 -27.02 8.45 -85.76
CA SER A 11 -26.18 8.95 -86.89
C SER A 11 -25.09 9.94 -86.42
N PHE A 12 -23.83 9.58 -86.65
CA PHE A 12 -22.64 10.46 -86.61
C PHE A 12 -22.36 10.99 -88.04
N PRO A 13 -21.42 11.95 -88.28
CA PRO A 13 -20.68 12.85 -87.38
C PRO A 13 -20.99 14.36 -87.73
N LEU A 14 -20.36 15.45 -87.24
CA LEU A 14 -18.95 15.79 -87.05
C LEU A 14 -18.83 17.14 -86.30
N ARG A 15 -17.84 17.28 -85.40
CA ARG A 15 -17.23 18.52 -84.85
C ARG A 15 -17.85 19.89 -85.20
N ARG A 16 -18.40 20.62 -84.21
CA ARG A 16 -18.16 22.07 -83.90
C ARG A 16 -19.10 22.64 -82.80
N VAL A 17 -19.01 22.17 -81.55
CA VAL A 17 -19.50 22.92 -80.35
C VAL A 17 -18.60 22.73 -79.13
N GLY A 18 -18.16 21.50 -78.84
CA GLY A 18 -17.45 21.16 -77.60
C GLY A 18 -16.07 21.78 -77.34
N VAL A 19 -15.54 22.63 -78.23
CA VAL A 19 -14.22 23.28 -78.07
C VAL A 19 -14.34 24.73 -77.59
N PHE A 20 -15.51 25.37 -77.71
CA PHE A 20 -15.65 26.80 -77.40
C PHE A 20 -15.86 27.08 -75.89
N LEU A 21 -16.52 26.16 -75.17
CA LEU A 21 -16.67 26.24 -73.71
C LEU A 21 -15.40 25.84 -72.94
N LEU A 22 -14.48 25.10 -73.57
CA LEU A 22 -13.21 24.70 -72.95
C LEU A 22 -12.10 25.76 -73.05
N TRP A 23 -12.30 26.80 -73.88
CA TRP A 23 -11.30 27.85 -74.10
C TRP A 23 -11.50 29.07 -73.17
N ILE A 24 -12.75 29.37 -72.78
CA ILE A 24 -13.10 30.55 -71.97
C ILE A 24 -12.59 30.44 -70.51
N LEU A 25 -12.36 29.24 -69.99
CA LEU A 25 -11.91 29.03 -68.60
C LEU A 25 -10.39 28.90 -68.43
N LEU A 26 -9.58 29.12 -69.48
CA LEU A 26 -8.13 28.83 -69.46
C LEU A 26 -7.18 30.03 -69.67
N GLN A 27 -7.66 31.27 -69.86
CA GLN A 27 -6.78 32.45 -70.05
C GLN A 27 -7.18 33.75 -69.31
N ALA A 28 -7.54 33.66 -68.03
CA ALA A 28 -7.40 34.77 -67.08
C ALA A 28 -7.27 34.21 -65.64
N GLY A 29 -6.27 34.56 -64.80
CA GLY A 29 -5.13 35.44 -65.04
C GLY A 29 -4.63 36.14 -63.77
N SER A 30 -3.99 35.41 -62.82
CA SER A 30 -3.30 35.92 -61.60
C SER A 30 -4.16 36.71 -60.59
N VAL A 31 -3.97 36.68 -59.27
CA VAL A 31 -2.76 36.61 -58.41
C VAL A 31 -3.05 35.81 -57.13
N PHE A 32 -1.99 35.41 -56.40
CA PHE A 32 -1.86 34.90 -55.01
C PHE A 32 -1.18 33.51 -54.92
N PRO A 33 -0.37 33.26 -53.86
CA PRO A 33 0.83 32.42 -53.99
C PRO A 33 0.56 30.91 -53.90
N GLN A 34 1.50 30.13 -54.46
CA GLN A 34 1.43 28.67 -54.52
C GLN A 34 1.46 28.01 -53.15
N THR A 35 0.37 27.36 -52.76
CA THR A 35 0.37 26.31 -51.73
C THR A 35 0.63 24.95 -52.39
N GLN A 36 1.52 24.14 -51.81
CA GLN A 36 1.80 22.77 -52.23
C GLN A 36 0.53 21.89 -52.24
N PRO A 37 0.50 20.81 -53.04
CA PRO A 37 -0.67 19.94 -53.13
C PRO A 37 -0.92 19.23 -51.81
N ARG A 38 -2.11 19.42 -51.23
CA ARG A 38 -2.60 18.56 -50.14
C ARG A 38 -2.83 17.16 -50.69
N GLU A 39 -1.97 16.22 -50.32
CA GLU A 39 -2.29 14.80 -50.43
C GLU A 39 -3.58 14.53 -49.63
N ARG A 40 -4.52 13.83 -50.24
CA ARG A 40 -5.73 13.38 -49.54
C ARG A 40 -5.38 12.13 -48.76
N LEU A 41 -5.25 12.28 -47.44
CA LEU A 41 -5.18 11.16 -46.50
C LEU A 41 -6.28 10.13 -46.85
N PRO A 42 -5.96 8.83 -46.88
CA PRO A 42 -6.91 7.78 -47.27
C PRO A 42 -8.08 7.69 -46.28
N ALA A 43 -9.25 7.26 -46.76
CA ALA A 43 -10.52 7.41 -46.03
C ALA A 43 -10.60 6.72 -44.64
N TRP A 44 -9.67 5.81 -44.33
CA TRP A 44 -9.56 5.14 -43.03
C TRP A 44 -8.97 6.02 -41.92
N THR A 45 -8.16 7.05 -42.24
CA THR A 45 -7.58 7.96 -41.23
C THR A 45 -8.65 8.69 -40.41
N ASN A 46 -9.81 9.00 -41.02
CA ASN A 46 -10.95 9.62 -40.34
C ASN A 46 -11.65 8.73 -39.30
N GLN A 47 -11.37 7.42 -39.27
CA GLN A 47 -11.99 6.48 -38.33
C GLN A 47 -11.30 6.54 -36.97
N TRP A 48 -9.98 6.69 -36.99
CA TRP A 48 -9.07 6.79 -35.85
C TRP A 48 -9.12 8.10 -35.09
N VAL A 49 -9.26 9.22 -35.81
CA VAL A 49 -9.48 10.53 -35.19
C VAL A 49 -10.73 10.51 -34.28
N ARG A 50 -11.62 9.51 -34.40
CA ARG A 50 -12.75 9.28 -33.48
C ARG A 50 -12.36 8.82 -32.07
N MET A 51 -11.24 8.11 -31.89
CA MET A 51 -10.64 7.86 -30.56
C MET A 51 -10.48 9.17 -29.78
N PHE A 52 -10.11 10.22 -30.51
CA PHE A 52 -9.82 11.55 -29.98
C PHE A 52 -10.95 12.59 -30.19
N MET A 53 -12.07 12.19 -30.82
CA MET A 53 -13.30 13.00 -30.90
C MET A 53 -14.30 12.52 -29.83
N VAL A 54 -14.35 13.23 -28.70
CA VAL A 54 -15.18 12.90 -27.54
C VAL A 54 -16.68 12.85 -27.90
N SER A 55 -17.20 11.64 -28.14
CA SER A 55 -18.65 11.40 -28.09
C SER A 55 -19.07 11.20 -26.63
N HIS A 56 -20.17 11.83 -26.21
CA HIS A 56 -20.67 11.79 -24.82
C HIS A 56 -21.31 10.42 -24.44
N ARG A 57 -20.78 9.30 -24.96
CA ARG A 57 -21.30 7.94 -24.78
C ARG A 57 -20.20 6.87 -24.56
N ARG A 58 -19.15 7.19 -23.80
CA ARG A 58 -18.26 6.19 -23.13
C ARG A 58 -17.87 6.60 -21.69
N SER A 59 -18.66 7.44 -21.04
CA SER A 59 -18.43 7.94 -19.68
C SER A 59 -18.85 6.94 -18.58
N ALA A 60 -18.07 5.87 -18.38
CA ALA A 60 -18.24 4.92 -17.27
C ALA A 60 -17.02 4.00 -16.97
N ARG A 61 -15.79 4.32 -17.41
CA ARG A 61 -14.60 3.44 -17.20
C ARG A 61 -13.66 3.92 -16.10
N LEU A 62 -13.35 5.22 -16.05
CA LEU A 62 -12.52 5.88 -15.03
C LEU A 62 -13.31 7.07 -14.43
N PRO A 63 -13.26 7.34 -13.12
CA PRO A 63 -13.83 8.56 -12.55
C PRO A 63 -13.10 9.82 -13.06
N GLU A 64 -13.80 10.95 -13.16
CA GLU A 64 -13.18 12.23 -13.50
C GLU A 64 -12.38 12.78 -12.31
N PHE A 65 -11.12 13.14 -12.55
CA PHE A 65 -10.28 13.87 -11.60
C PHE A 65 -9.27 14.75 -12.35
N GLU A 66 -8.88 15.84 -11.68
CA GLU A 66 -7.91 16.82 -12.16
C GLU A 66 -6.62 16.73 -11.33
N ASP A 67 -5.58 17.43 -11.78
CA ASP A 67 -4.32 17.62 -11.04
C ASP A 67 -3.41 16.41 -10.97
N ALA A 68 -3.37 15.64 -12.07
CA ALA A 68 -2.42 14.57 -12.29
C ALA A 68 -1.12 15.09 -12.94
N TYR A 69 -0.01 14.37 -12.71
CA TYR A 69 1.32 14.73 -13.20
C TYR A 69 2.05 13.53 -13.85
N GLY A 70 2.27 12.46 -13.09
CA GLY A 70 2.83 11.19 -13.57
C GLY A 70 1.80 10.05 -13.56
N ALA A 71 2.01 9.01 -14.37
CA ALA A 71 1.13 7.86 -14.47
C ALA A 71 1.89 6.56 -14.78
N VAL A 72 1.47 5.45 -14.17
CA VAL A 72 2.06 4.11 -14.34
C VAL A 72 0.98 3.11 -14.70
N PHE A 73 1.16 2.36 -15.79
CA PHE A 73 0.41 1.14 -16.05
C PHE A 73 1.22 -0.09 -15.64
N ARG A 74 0.69 -0.90 -14.73
CA ARG A 74 1.35 -2.11 -14.22
C ARG A 74 0.32 -3.11 -13.72
N ASP A 75 0.51 -4.40 -13.99
CA ASP A 75 -0.22 -5.46 -13.25
C ASP A 75 0.30 -5.51 -11.81
N LEU A 76 -0.45 -4.92 -10.87
CA LEU A 76 -0.11 -4.89 -9.44
C LEU A 76 -0.82 -6.00 -8.67
N ASN A 77 -1.70 -6.76 -9.32
CA ASN A 77 -2.54 -7.75 -8.65
C ASN A 77 -2.28 -9.22 -9.06
N GLY A 78 -1.59 -9.44 -10.17
CA GLY A 78 -1.22 -10.75 -10.70
C GLY A 78 -2.27 -11.41 -11.58
N ASP A 79 -3.32 -10.70 -12.00
CA ASP A 79 -4.34 -11.19 -12.95
C ASP A 79 -3.99 -10.91 -14.44
N HIS A 80 -2.78 -10.38 -14.67
CA HIS A 80 -2.21 -9.98 -15.95
C HIS A 80 -2.92 -8.80 -16.62
N ARG A 81 -3.67 -7.99 -15.87
CA ARG A 81 -4.31 -6.76 -16.38
C ARG A 81 -3.49 -5.54 -15.97
N PRO A 82 -3.38 -4.52 -16.83
CA PRO A 82 -2.78 -3.24 -16.45
C PRO A 82 -3.68 -2.48 -15.46
N ASP A 83 -3.25 -2.41 -14.20
CA ASP A 83 -3.76 -1.46 -13.21
C ASP A 83 -3.14 -0.07 -13.47
N LEU A 84 -3.84 0.99 -13.06
CA LEU A 84 -3.40 2.38 -13.28
C LEU A 84 -3.08 3.06 -11.94
N TYR A 85 -1.83 3.50 -11.78
CA TYR A 85 -1.44 4.42 -10.72
C TYR A 85 -1.21 5.83 -11.28
N VAL A 86 -1.68 6.87 -10.59
CA VAL A 86 -1.57 8.26 -11.02
C VAL A 86 -1.13 9.15 -9.87
N VAL A 87 -0.05 9.88 -10.08
CA VAL A 87 0.48 10.86 -9.12
C VAL A 87 -0.23 12.19 -9.30
N CYS A 88 -0.70 12.76 -8.19
CA CYS A 88 -1.47 13.99 -8.17
C CYS A 88 -0.73 15.10 -7.43
N PHE A 89 -0.63 16.27 -8.06
CA PHE A 89 0.29 17.34 -7.66
C PHE A 89 -0.12 18.03 -6.33
N ARG A 90 -1.41 18.34 -6.14
CA ARG A 90 -2.00 18.89 -4.88
C ARG A 90 -3.08 17.98 -4.29
N ASN A 91 -3.49 16.94 -5.00
CA ASN A 91 -4.55 16.01 -4.59
C ASN A 91 -3.96 14.70 -4.03
N LEU A 92 -4.82 13.83 -3.51
CA LEU A 92 -4.46 12.44 -3.20
C LEU A 92 -4.13 11.73 -4.53
N ASN A 93 -3.01 11.01 -4.59
CA ASN A 93 -2.68 10.12 -5.70
C ASN A 93 -3.80 9.08 -5.89
N ARG A 94 -3.80 8.37 -7.01
CA ARG A 94 -4.85 7.40 -7.31
C ARG A 94 -4.28 6.06 -7.70
N LEU A 95 -4.76 5.00 -7.03
CA LEU A 95 -4.60 3.63 -7.49
C LEU A 95 -5.95 3.11 -7.97
N PHE A 96 -5.96 2.64 -9.21
CA PHE A 96 -7.13 2.10 -9.89
C PHE A 96 -6.84 0.67 -10.34
N ILE A 97 -7.45 -0.31 -9.67
CA ILE A 97 -7.34 -1.73 -10.03
C ILE A 97 -8.34 -2.04 -11.14
N GLN A 98 -7.90 -2.66 -12.24
CA GLN A 98 -8.78 -3.02 -13.35
C GLN A 98 -9.60 -4.26 -12.98
N ARG A 99 -10.90 -4.28 -13.32
CA ARG A 99 -11.72 -5.48 -13.15
C ARG A 99 -11.87 -6.31 -14.42
N PRO A 100 -12.10 -7.64 -14.30
CA PRO A 100 -12.43 -8.51 -15.44
C PRO A 100 -13.75 -8.18 -16.16
N ASP A 101 -14.69 -7.46 -15.53
CA ASP A 101 -16.06 -7.23 -16.00
C ASP A 101 -16.24 -5.93 -16.82
N HIS A 102 -15.39 -5.74 -17.85
CA HIS A 102 -15.42 -4.68 -18.88
C HIS A 102 -14.77 -3.31 -18.52
N ASN A 103 -13.47 -3.31 -18.22
CA ASN A 103 -12.62 -2.11 -18.16
C ASN A 103 -13.14 -1.03 -17.18
N ILE A 104 -13.81 -1.48 -16.11
CA ILE A 104 -14.20 -0.65 -14.98
C ILE A 104 -13.04 -0.69 -14.00
N PHE A 105 -12.55 0.48 -13.64
CA PHE A 105 -11.54 0.65 -12.60
C PHE A 105 -12.17 0.79 -11.22
N LEU A 106 -11.59 0.13 -10.22
CA LEU A 106 -11.94 0.24 -8.81
C LEU A 106 -10.90 1.11 -8.09
N ASP A 107 -11.30 2.22 -7.49
CA ASP A 107 -10.41 3.04 -6.65
C ASP A 107 -10.01 2.24 -5.40
N TRP A 108 -8.71 1.98 -5.27
CA TRP A 108 -8.06 1.23 -4.18
C TRP A 108 -7.03 2.08 -3.42
N THR A 109 -7.05 3.39 -3.65
CA THR A 109 -6.07 4.38 -3.16
C THR A 109 -5.87 4.34 -1.65
N ILE A 110 -6.95 4.20 -0.88
CA ILE A 110 -6.90 4.24 0.59
C ILE A 110 -6.46 2.87 1.13
N GLN A 111 -6.92 1.79 0.52
CA GLN A 111 -6.63 0.42 0.94
C GLN A 111 -5.15 0.07 0.71
N SER A 112 -4.58 0.43 -0.44
CA SER A 112 -3.20 0.06 -0.79
C SER A 112 -2.14 0.71 0.10
N GLY A 113 -2.42 1.89 0.66
CA GLY A 113 -1.42 2.73 1.32
C GLY A 113 -0.60 3.61 0.37
N LEU A 114 -0.84 3.53 -0.95
CA LEU A 114 -0.21 4.38 -1.98
C LEU A 114 -0.95 5.71 -2.21
N GLY A 115 -1.81 6.15 -1.30
CA GLY A 115 -2.58 7.40 -1.48
C GLY A 115 -1.73 8.66 -1.63
N GLY A 116 -0.47 8.63 -1.20
CA GLY A 116 0.44 9.79 -1.27
C GLY A 116 -0.01 10.94 -0.35
N ASN A 117 0.76 12.02 -0.36
CA ASN A 117 0.40 13.31 0.23
C ASN A 117 0.08 13.27 1.75
N LEU A 118 0.87 12.50 2.53
CA LEU A 118 0.77 12.39 4.00
C LEU A 118 1.43 13.55 4.78
N MET A 119 2.14 14.46 4.10
CA MET A 119 2.88 15.56 4.72
C MET A 119 2.11 16.90 4.61
N SER A 120 2.48 17.88 5.45
CA SER A 120 1.87 19.21 5.43
C SER A 120 2.12 19.94 4.10
N ARG A 121 1.05 20.26 3.37
CA ARG A 121 1.12 20.91 2.05
C ARG A 121 1.86 22.24 2.08
N GLY A 122 2.95 22.31 1.32
CA GLY A 122 3.75 23.50 1.08
C GLY A 122 4.73 23.24 -0.08
N GLU A 123 5.33 24.29 -0.64
CA GLU A 123 6.18 24.22 -1.85
C GLU A 123 7.43 23.33 -1.70
N GLN A 124 7.73 22.86 -0.49
CA GLN A 124 8.87 21.99 -0.15
C GLN A 124 8.52 20.48 -0.13
N ASN A 125 7.25 20.10 -0.29
CA ASN A 125 6.81 18.70 -0.29
C ASN A 125 5.70 18.51 -1.34
N LEU A 126 6.08 18.05 -2.53
CA LEU A 126 5.19 17.79 -3.68
C LEU A 126 5.48 16.40 -4.24
N GLU A 127 4.51 15.76 -4.88
CA GLU A 127 4.68 14.46 -5.57
C GLU A 127 4.46 14.69 -7.08
N LEU A 128 5.34 14.13 -7.91
CA LEU A 128 5.47 14.49 -9.32
C LEU A 128 5.45 13.29 -10.28
N GLY A 129 6.13 12.20 -9.94
CA GLY A 129 6.30 11.06 -10.82
C GLY A 129 6.17 9.72 -10.09
N ALA A 130 5.97 8.66 -10.86
CA ALA A 130 6.03 7.31 -10.33
C ALA A 130 6.59 6.32 -11.35
N SER A 131 7.14 5.24 -10.84
CA SER A 131 7.56 4.05 -11.59
C SER A 131 7.43 2.81 -10.72
N SER A 132 7.24 1.64 -11.35
CA SER A 132 6.98 0.37 -10.69
C SER A 132 7.79 -0.77 -11.30
N VAL A 133 8.59 -1.41 -10.44
CA VAL A 133 9.48 -2.53 -10.79
C VAL A 133 9.56 -3.55 -9.65
N ASP A 134 9.88 -4.82 -9.93
CA ASP A 134 10.22 -5.82 -8.90
C ASP A 134 11.69 -5.62 -8.45
N MET A 135 11.94 -4.69 -7.52
CA MET A 135 13.30 -4.28 -7.11
C MET A 135 14.01 -5.27 -6.17
N ASP A 136 13.27 -6.19 -5.55
CA ASP A 136 13.84 -7.21 -4.64
C ASP A 136 13.69 -8.64 -5.17
N GLY A 137 13.11 -8.81 -6.37
CA GLY A 137 12.96 -10.05 -7.10
C GLY A 137 11.95 -11.03 -6.49
N ASP A 138 11.06 -10.60 -5.59
CA ASP A 138 10.07 -11.47 -4.95
C ASP A 138 8.83 -11.74 -5.80
N GLY A 139 8.58 -10.95 -6.84
CA GLY A 139 7.52 -11.15 -7.83
C GLY A 139 6.28 -10.32 -7.64
N ARG A 140 6.37 -9.28 -6.84
CA ARG A 140 5.36 -8.25 -6.67
C ARG A 140 5.98 -6.91 -7.08
N PRO A 141 5.40 -6.16 -8.03
CA PRO A 141 5.98 -4.89 -8.43
C PRO A 141 5.90 -3.89 -7.27
N ASP A 142 7.06 -3.39 -6.88
CA ASP A 142 7.20 -2.32 -5.93
C ASP A 142 6.90 -0.97 -6.61
N MET A 143 6.76 0.11 -5.83
CA MET A 143 6.38 1.43 -6.34
C MET A 143 7.32 2.51 -5.81
N LEU A 144 7.96 3.24 -6.72
CA LEU A 144 8.66 4.48 -6.41
C LEU A 144 7.73 5.66 -6.73
N ILE A 145 7.56 6.56 -5.77
CA ILE A 145 6.95 7.87 -5.95
C ILE A 145 8.07 8.90 -5.84
N THR A 146 8.23 9.75 -6.85
CA THR A 146 9.21 10.84 -6.87
C THR A 146 8.55 12.18 -6.58
N GLY A 147 9.27 13.04 -5.88
CA GLY A 147 8.80 14.35 -5.46
C GLY A 147 9.84 15.11 -4.62
N TRP A 148 9.46 16.28 -4.12
CA TRP A 148 10.37 17.15 -3.36
C TRP A 148 10.34 16.91 -1.84
N GLY A 149 11.49 17.07 -1.19
CA GLY A 149 11.66 16.93 0.25
C GLY A 149 11.49 15.49 0.74
N GLU A 150 10.52 15.26 1.61
CA GLU A 150 10.25 13.96 2.26
C GLU A 150 9.15 13.13 1.54
N THR A 151 8.79 13.53 0.31
CA THR A 151 7.79 12.83 -0.52
C THR A 151 8.38 11.79 -1.46
N THR A 152 9.65 11.94 -1.90
CA THR A 152 10.36 10.88 -2.63
C THR A 152 10.46 9.63 -1.76
N ARG A 153 9.75 8.58 -2.17
CA ARG A 153 9.50 7.39 -1.35
C ARG A 153 9.46 6.13 -2.18
N LEU A 154 10.11 5.10 -1.66
CA LEU A 154 10.14 3.76 -2.22
C LEU A 154 9.28 2.83 -1.36
N PHE A 155 8.26 2.26 -1.96
CA PHE A 155 7.29 1.40 -1.34
C PHE A 155 7.44 -0.04 -1.82
N ARG A 156 7.65 -0.96 -0.88
CA ARG A 156 7.62 -2.39 -1.17
C ARG A 156 6.19 -2.92 -1.15
N GLN A 157 5.82 -3.77 -2.11
CA GLN A 157 4.53 -4.45 -2.13
C GLN A 157 4.53 -5.70 -1.22
N GLU A 158 3.74 -5.64 -0.14
CA GLU A 158 3.43 -6.78 0.72
C GLU A 158 2.30 -7.63 0.09
N ARG A 159 1.63 -8.50 0.86
CA ARG A 159 0.50 -9.30 0.34
C ARG A 159 -0.75 -8.44 0.13
N ASP A 160 -1.69 -8.95 -0.64
CA ASP A 160 -3.02 -8.35 -0.86
C ASP A 160 -2.97 -6.89 -1.38
N HIS A 161 -1.93 -6.58 -2.17
CA HIS A 161 -1.68 -5.27 -2.80
C HIS A 161 -1.53 -4.10 -1.81
N HIS A 162 -1.18 -4.40 -0.56
CA HIS A 162 -0.70 -3.41 0.39
C HIS A 162 0.75 -3.02 0.09
N PHE A 163 1.05 -1.73 0.26
CA PHE A 163 2.37 -1.16 0.04
C PHE A 163 2.92 -0.57 1.34
N ARG A 164 4.22 -0.73 1.54
CA ARG A 164 4.93 -0.30 2.73
C ARG A 164 6.13 0.56 2.37
N ASP A 165 6.17 1.76 2.95
CA ASP A 165 7.33 2.64 2.87
C ASP A 165 8.58 1.92 3.43
N VAL A 166 9.55 1.69 2.55
CA VAL A 166 10.86 1.12 2.88
C VAL A 166 12.00 2.09 2.61
N THR A 167 11.74 3.30 2.10
CA THR A 167 12.71 4.31 1.62
C THR A 167 14.04 4.32 2.40
N ARG A 168 14.00 4.63 3.70
CA ARG A 168 15.20 4.72 4.55
C ARG A 168 15.84 3.37 4.91
N ARG A 169 15.10 2.26 4.80
CA ARG A 169 15.60 0.88 4.99
C ARG A 169 16.23 0.31 3.72
N ALA A 170 15.74 0.76 2.57
CA ALA A 170 16.29 0.48 1.25
C ALA A 170 17.54 1.33 0.96
N GLY A 171 17.98 2.22 1.86
CA GLY A 171 19.24 2.98 1.72
C GLY A 171 19.11 4.36 1.07
N LEU A 172 17.93 4.73 0.55
CA LEU A 172 17.65 6.08 0.06
C LEU A 172 17.62 7.06 1.25
N LYS A 173 18.09 8.30 1.03
CA LYS A 173 18.29 9.29 2.09
C LYS A 173 17.50 10.59 1.87
N PRO A 174 16.17 10.61 2.11
CA PRO A 174 15.41 11.86 2.14
C PRO A 174 15.97 12.88 3.16
N PRO A 175 15.89 14.19 2.87
CA PRO A 175 15.17 14.78 1.73
C PRO A 175 15.89 14.59 0.38
N LEU A 176 15.09 14.36 -0.67
CA LEU A 176 15.51 14.23 -2.07
C LEU A 176 14.53 15.04 -2.91
N ASP A 177 15.00 15.88 -3.83
CA ASP A 177 14.13 16.71 -4.67
C ASP A 177 13.94 16.07 -6.05
N ALA A 178 13.60 14.78 -6.02
CA ALA A 178 13.58 13.95 -7.21
C ALA A 178 12.34 14.22 -8.09
N ASN A 179 12.57 14.55 -9.36
CA ASN A 179 11.53 14.67 -10.36
C ASN A 179 11.14 13.31 -10.91
N ALA A 180 12.10 12.53 -11.42
CA ALA A 180 11.89 11.24 -12.06
C ALA A 180 12.78 10.14 -11.44
N GLY A 181 12.36 8.89 -11.62
CA GLY A 181 13.18 7.71 -11.34
C GLY A 181 13.22 6.78 -12.54
N ALA A 182 14.41 6.61 -13.11
CA ALA A 182 14.67 5.72 -14.25
C ALA A 182 15.37 4.45 -13.75
N TRP A 183 14.92 3.28 -14.25
CA TRP A 183 15.40 1.98 -13.80
C TRP A 183 16.10 1.22 -14.92
N ALA A 184 17.25 0.61 -14.61
CA ALA A 184 17.97 -0.28 -15.52
C ALA A 184 18.86 -1.25 -14.73
N ASP A 185 19.23 -2.35 -15.37
CA ASP A 185 20.23 -3.32 -14.90
C ASP A 185 21.57 -2.84 -15.48
N VAL A 186 22.30 -1.99 -14.74
CA VAL A 186 23.38 -1.16 -15.31
C VAL A 186 24.69 -1.94 -15.47
N ASP A 187 24.95 -2.90 -14.57
CA ASP A 187 26.14 -3.75 -14.58
C ASP A 187 25.86 -5.21 -15.00
N LEU A 188 24.61 -5.53 -15.36
CA LEU A 188 24.14 -6.84 -15.81
C LEU A 188 24.27 -7.96 -14.75
N ASP A 189 24.22 -7.61 -13.45
CA ASP A 189 24.18 -8.57 -12.34
C ASP A 189 22.80 -9.25 -12.17
N GLY A 190 21.74 -8.65 -12.75
CA GLY A 190 20.37 -9.16 -12.74
C GLY A 190 19.43 -8.46 -11.75
N ASP A 191 19.93 -7.52 -10.95
CA ASP A 191 19.14 -6.70 -10.03
C ASP A 191 18.95 -5.27 -10.65
N LEU A 192 17.82 -4.60 -10.40
CA LEU A 192 17.53 -3.29 -11.01
C LEU A 192 18.08 -2.13 -10.17
N ASP A 193 18.87 -1.27 -10.82
CA ASP A 193 19.42 -0.02 -10.30
C ASP A 193 18.51 1.17 -10.59
N LEU A 194 18.70 2.24 -9.81
CA LEU A 194 17.86 3.43 -9.82
C LEU A 194 18.68 4.70 -10.08
N PHE A 195 18.34 5.45 -11.11
CA PHE A 195 18.78 6.84 -11.29
C PHE A 195 17.63 7.80 -10.97
N LEU A 196 17.84 8.70 -10.00
CA LEU A 196 16.91 9.78 -9.65
C LEU A 196 17.41 11.10 -10.23
N THR A 197 16.56 11.81 -10.97
CA THR A 197 16.83 13.20 -11.36
C THR A 197 16.39 14.16 -10.29
N ASP A 198 17.21 15.14 -9.92
CA ASP A 198 16.91 16.14 -8.87
C ASP A 198 16.78 17.56 -9.45
N GLU A 199 15.82 18.36 -8.98
CA GLU A 199 15.60 19.74 -9.48
C GLU A 199 16.47 20.80 -8.78
N HIS A 200 16.88 20.56 -7.52
CA HIS A 200 17.44 21.60 -6.65
C HIS A 200 18.88 21.32 -6.16
N TYR A 201 19.36 20.08 -6.27
CA TYR A 201 20.65 19.63 -5.72
C TYR A 201 21.52 18.92 -6.77
N HIS A 202 21.58 17.59 -6.71
CA HIS A 202 22.41 16.75 -7.57
C HIS A 202 21.65 15.46 -7.86
N ASN A 203 21.82 14.92 -9.06
CA ASN A 203 21.25 13.63 -9.43
C ASN A 203 21.85 12.52 -8.54
N HIS A 204 21.08 11.45 -8.32
CA HIS A 204 21.53 10.31 -7.53
C HIS A 204 21.47 9.01 -8.33
N PHE A 205 22.58 8.29 -8.39
CA PHE A 205 22.65 6.92 -8.90
C PHE A 205 22.78 5.93 -7.74
N TYR A 206 21.86 4.98 -7.68
CA TYR A 206 21.69 4.01 -6.61
C TYR A 206 21.84 2.58 -7.15
N LEU A 207 22.97 1.94 -6.83
CA LEU A 207 23.24 0.54 -7.19
C LEU A 207 22.54 -0.41 -6.19
N ASN A 208 21.78 -1.37 -6.69
CA ASN A 208 21.07 -2.38 -5.92
C ASN A 208 22.00 -3.56 -5.55
N ASN A 209 21.64 -4.32 -4.52
CA ASN A 209 22.37 -5.53 -4.11
C ASN A 209 21.53 -6.82 -4.18
N GLY A 210 20.33 -6.72 -4.78
CA GLY A 210 19.42 -7.83 -5.00
C GLY A 210 18.47 -8.16 -3.86
N ILE A 211 18.43 -7.36 -2.79
CA ILE A 211 17.39 -7.43 -1.75
C ILE A 211 16.59 -6.12 -1.62
N GLY A 212 16.57 -5.29 -2.67
CA GLY A 212 15.95 -3.96 -2.63
C GLY A 212 16.65 -3.01 -1.65
N HIS A 213 17.97 -3.18 -1.47
CA HIS A 213 18.80 -2.26 -0.69
C HIS A 213 19.86 -1.64 -1.60
N PHE A 214 19.81 -0.33 -1.68
CA PHE A 214 20.59 0.50 -2.58
C PHE A 214 21.78 1.14 -1.87
N SER A 215 22.83 1.41 -2.65
CA SER A 215 23.96 2.24 -2.23
C SER A 215 24.13 3.38 -3.24
N ASP A 216 24.30 4.60 -2.74
CA ASP A 216 24.60 5.76 -3.59
C ASP A 216 26.02 5.60 -4.16
N GLN A 217 26.11 5.53 -5.49
CA GLN A 217 27.34 5.36 -6.27
C GLN A 217 27.58 6.51 -7.25
N THR A 218 26.88 7.64 -7.09
CA THR A 218 26.85 8.78 -8.03
C THR A 218 28.25 9.27 -8.41
N GLU A 219 29.11 9.53 -7.43
CA GLU A 219 30.50 9.95 -7.67
C GLU A 219 31.35 8.83 -8.29
N ALA A 220 31.20 7.59 -7.78
CA ALA A 220 32.00 6.45 -8.20
C ALA A 220 31.76 6.07 -9.67
N TYR A 221 30.52 6.18 -10.14
CA TYR A 221 30.12 5.89 -11.52
C TYR A 221 30.29 7.10 -12.46
N GLY A 222 30.81 8.24 -11.98
CA GLY A 222 31.04 9.42 -12.82
C GLY A 222 29.78 10.18 -13.23
N LEU A 223 28.68 10.00 -12.49
CA LEU A 223 27.37 10.61 -12.73
C LEU A 223 27.10 11.85 -11.87
N ALA A 224 28.08 12.33 -11.11
CA ALA A 224 27.94 13.51 -10.27
C ALA A 224 27.86 14.80 -11.10
N ASP A 225 26.67 15.38 -11.15
CA ASP A 225 26.40 16.71 -11.70
C ASP A 225 25.48 17.53 -10.76
N SER A 226 25.19 18.77 -11.15
CA SER A 226 24.37 19.73 -10.36
C SER A 226 23.47 20.57 -11.29
N MET A 227 22.97 19.95 -12.35
CA MET A 227 22.02 20.57 -13.28
C MET A 227 20.59 20.40 -12.78
N VAL A 228 19.68 21.22 -13.28
CA VAL A 228 18.25 21.20 -12.94
C VAL A 228 17.59 20.09 -13.76
N SER A 229 17.67 18.85 -13.28
CA SER A 229 17.27 17.67 -14.05
C SER A 229 15.78 17.34 -13.90
N GLN A 230 15.12 17.08 -15.02
CA GLN A 230 13.68 16.94 -15.13
C GLN A 230 13.23 15.49 -15.31
N SER A 231 13.95 14.76 -16.15
CA SER A 231 13.74 13.33 -16.33
C SER A 231 15.01 12.67 -16.85
N ALA A 232 15.05 11.35 -16.74
CA ALA A 232 16.07 10.54 -17.38
C ALA A 232 15.43 9.29 -17.98
N GLY A 233 16.15 8.62 -18.86
CA GLY A 233 15.77 7.34 -19.43
C GLY A 233 16.98 6.51 -19.83
N PHE A 234 16.82 5.20 -19.77
CA PHE A 234 17.83 4.21 -20.13
C PHE A 234 17.42 3.44 -21.39
N ALA A 235 18.36 3.24 -22.31
CA ALA A 235 18.21 2.39 -23.49
C ALA A 235 19.60 1.97 -24.03
N ASP A 236 19.70 0.83 -24.72
CA ASP A 236 20.92 0.43 -25.43
C ASP A 236 21.02 1.18 -26.78
N LEU A 237 21.73 2.31 -26.79
CA LEU A 237 21.83 3.19 -27.96
C LEU A 237 22.96 2.78 -28.90
N ASN A 238 23.99 2.11 -28.39
CA ASN A 238 25.18 1.72 -29.13
C ASN A 238 25.15 0.25 -29.64
N ASN A 239 24.23 -0.58 -29.12
CA ASN A 239 24.05 -2.03 -29.35
C ASN A 239 25.11 -2.97 -28.73
N ASP A 240 25.92 -2.51 -27.77
CA ASP A 240 26.84 -3.38 -27.00
C ASP A 240 26.13 -4.23 -25.92
N GLY A 241 24.90 -3.85 -25.56
CA GLY A 241 24.06 -4.55 -24.59
C GLY A 241 24.05 -3.99 -23.17
N PHE A 242 24.76 -2.90 -22.92
CA PHE A 242 24.66 -2.11 -21.69
C PHE A 242 23.80 -0.86 -21.94
N PRO A 243 22.91 -0.48 -21.02
CA PRO A 243 22.05 0.68 -21.21
C PRO A 243 22.81 1.99 -21.04
N GLU A 244 22.73 2.86 -22.05
CA GLU A 244 23.10 4.28 -21.97
C GLU A 244 22.09 5.07 -21.13
N LEU A 245 22.54 6.16 -20.51
CA LEU A 245 21.70 7.08 -19.74
C LEU A 245 21.58 8.44 -20.42
N TYR A 246 20.35 8.87 -20.74
CA TYR A 246 20.03 10.22 -21.19
C TYR A 246 19.33 11.00 -20.06
N VAL A 247 19.74 12.25 -19.80
CA VAL A 247 19.19 13.12 -18.75
C VAL A 247 18.77 14.47 -19.35
N CYS A 248 17.49 14.81 -19.18
CA CYS A 248 16.88 16.06 -19.62
C CYS A 248 17.01 17.16 -18.56
N ASN A 249 17.43 18.35 -18.96
CA ASN A 249 17.70 19.48 -18.07
C ASN A 249 16.93 20.76 -18.45
N TRP A 250 16.68 21.62 -17.45
CA TRP A 250 16.28 23.02 -17.67
C TRP A 250 17.47 23.97 -17.55
N PHE A 251 17.46 25.04 -18.36
CA PHE A 251 18.45 26.13 -18.39
C PHE A 251 19.89 25.72 -18.74
N HIS A 252 20.14 24.43 -18.89
CA HIS A 252 21.39 23.78 -19.21
C HIS A 252 21.20 22.85 -20.40
N ARG A 253 22.30 22.42 -21.03
CA ARG A 253 22.26 21.31 -21.99
C ARG A 253 21.86 20.01 -21.29
N ASP A 254 21.26 19.11 -22.06
CA ASP A 254 21.04 17.72 -21.66
C ASP A 254 22.37 16.98 -21.53
N LEU A 255 22.35 15.86 -20.82
CA LEU A 255 23.51 14.97 -20.63
C LEU A 255 23.21 13.61 -21.23
N LEU A 256 24.20 13.02 -21.90
CA LEU A 256 24.18 11.65 -22.37
C LEU A 256 25.43 10.96 -21.86
N PHE A 257 25.26 9.82 -21.22
CA PHE A 257 26.31 9.05 -20.57
C PHE A 257 26.41 7.66 -21.20
N LEU A 258 27.59 7.35 -21.72
CA LEU A 258 27.98 6.04 -22.22
C LEU A 258 28.34 5.13 -21.05
N ASN A 259 27.72 3.95 -20.99
CA ASN A 259 28.03 2.93 -20.00
C ASN A 259 29.41 2.31 -20.31
N LEU A 260 30.19 2.03 -19.27
CA LEU A 260 31.51 1.43 -19.36
C LEU A 260 31.46 -0.04 -18.93
N GLN A 261 30.53 -0.79 -19.53
CA GLN A 261 30.31 -2.22 -19.27
C GLN A 261 30.05 -2.54 -17.79
N GLY A 262 29.28 -1.69 -17.11
CA GLY A 262 28.93 -1.81 -15.69
C GLY A 262 29.94 -1.17 -14.72
N GLU A 263 31.15 -0.81 -15.16
CA GLU A 263 32.18 -0.24 -14.27
C GLU A 263 31.98 1.27 -13.97
N GLY A 264 31.08 1.94 -14.68
CA GLY A 264 30.83 3.38 -14.56
C GLY A 264 30.27 3.99 -15.84
N PHE A 265 30.25 5.32 -15.90
CA PHE A 265 29.81 6.08 -17.07
C PHE A 265 30.83 7.13 -17.51
N ARG A 266 30.72 7.56 -18.77
CA ARG A 266 31.41 8.76 -19.28
C ARG A 266 30.48 9.62 -20.14
N PRO A 267 30.56 10.96 -20.07
CA PRO A 267 29.74 11.82 -20.91
C PRO A 267 30.07 11.68 -22.39
N ALA A 268 29.05 11.77 -23.24
CA ALA A 268 29.12 11.77 -24.69
C ALA A 268 28.31 12.93 -25.28
N VAL A 269 28.82 13.52 -26.37
CA VAL A 269 28.19 14.67 -27.05
C VAL A 269 28.14 14.40 -28.56
N PRO A 270 27.31 13.44 -29.03
CA PRO A 270 26.94 13.35 -30.44
C PRO A 270 26.23 14.62 -30.92
N LYS A 271 25.96 14.74 -32.23
CA LYS A 271 25.34 15.92 -32.88
C LYS A 271 23.84 16.07 -32.59
N ILE A 272 23.48 16.15 -31.31
CA ILE A 272 22.13 16.35 -30.80
C ILE A 272 22.05 17.78 -30.27
N LYS A 273 21.09 18.58 -30.76
CA LYS A 273 20.93 20.00 -30.41
C LYS A 273 20.93 20.22 -28.89
N HIS A 274 20.10 19.43 -28.19
CA HIS A 274 19.92 19.47 -26.74
C HIS A 274 21.20 19.17 -25.93
N LEU A 275 22.18 18.43 -26.48
CA LEU A 275 23.48 18.20 -25.81
C LEU A 275 24.50 19.34 -26.05
N THR A 276 24.17 20.29 -26.94
CA THR A 276 25.08 21.37 -27.37
C THR A 276 24.58 22.78 -27.06
N GLU A 277 23.26 22.94 -26.88
CA GLU A 277 22.59 24.20 -26.57
C GLU A 277 21.89 24.11 -25.21
N ASN A 278 21.82 25.22 -24.48
CA ASN A 278 21.03 25.28 -23.24
C ASN A 278 19.55 25.46 -23.59
N LEU A 279 18.78 24.39 -23.46
CA LEU A 279 17.34 24.35 -23.74
C LEU A 279 16.57 24.00 -22.45
N ASN A 280 15.29 23.66 -22.55
CA ASN A 280 14.44 23.29 -21.42
C ASN A 280 13.76 21.95 -21.71
N SER A 281 14.55 20.89 -21.81
CA SER A 281 14.06 19.54 -22.02
C SER A 281 13.25 19.06 -20.81
N ASN A 282 12.14 18.38 -21.06
CA ASN A 282 11.31 17.78 -20.02
C ASN A 282 11.53 16.26 -19.99
N GLY A 283 11.23 15.58 -21.10
CA GLY A 283 11.14 14.13 -21.23
C GLY A 283 11.94 13.56 -22.40
N VAL A 284 12.34 12.30 -22.26
CA VAL A 284 13.01 11.51 -23.30
C VAL A 284 12.25 10.21 -23.57
N ALA A 285 12.06 9.89 -24.84
CA ALA A 285 11.44 8.63 -25.27
C ALA A 285 12.31 7.95 -26.34
N PHE A 286 12.35 6.62 -26.30
CA PHE A 286 13.16 5.79 -27.20
C PHE A 286 12.27 4.86 -28.05
N GLY A 287 12.67 4.60 -29.28
CA GLY A 287 12.05 3.59 -30.13
C GLY A 287 12.54 3.65 -31.57
N ASP A 288 12.62 2.50 -32.23
CA ASP A 288 12.94 2.39 -33.67
C ASP A 288 11.78 2.95 -34.52
N VAL A 289 11.92 4.15 -35.07
CA VAL A 289 10.85 4.83 -35.84
C VAL A 289 11.07 4.80 -37.35
N ASP A 290 12.25 4.41 -37.85
CA ASP A 290 12.42 4.09 -39.28
C ASP A 290 12.53 2.58 -39.59
N ASN A 291 12.36 1.72 -38.57
CA ASN A 291 12.43 0.26 -38.64
C ASN A 291 13.79 -0.21 -39.19
N ASP A 292 14.88 0.37 -38.70
CA ASP A 292 16.25 0.00 -39.04
C ASP A 292 16.97 -0.87 -37.99
N GLY A 293 16.28 -1.15 -36.87
CA GLY A 293 16.72 -2.06 -35.83
C GLY A 293 17.54 -1.42 -34.71
N ARG A 294 17.55 -0.09 -34.60
CA ARG A 294 18.21 0.68 -33.52
C ARG A 294 17.19 1.60 -32.84
N ALA A 295 17.41 1.91 -31.55
CA ALA A 295 16.56 2.84 -30.83
C ALA A 295 16.85 4.29 -31.25
N ASP A 296 15.87 4.97 -31.83
CA ASP A 296 15.90 6.41 -32.07
C ASP A 296 15.49 7.20 -30.81
N LEU A 297 15.74 8.50 -30.82
CA LEU A 297 15.61 9.39 -29.65
C LEU A 297 14.65 10.55 -29.93
N LEU A 298 13.57 10.65 -29.15
CA LEU A 298 12.69 11.82 -29.12
C LEU A 298 12.90 12.60 -27.82
N VAL A 299 13.28 13.87 -27.94
CA VAL A 299 13.47 14.79 -26.80
C VAL A 299 12.38 15.85 -26.83
N THR A 300 11.64 15.99 -25.72
CA THR A 300 10.56 16.97 -25.56
C THR A 300 11.05 18.23 -24.84
N ASP A 301 10.65 19.41 -25.31
CA ASP A 301 11.13 20.69 -24.77
C ASP A 301 9.99 21.68 -24.45
N ARG A 302 10.12 22.33 -23.29
CA ARG A 302 9.15 23.27 -22.72
C ARG A 302 9.02 24.60 -23.48
N ASN A 303 9.95 24.90 -24.39
CA ASN A 303 9.94 26.09 -25.23
C ASN A 303 9.56 25.79 -26.69
N GLY A 304 9.10 24.56 -26.99
CA GLY A 304 8.71 24.14 -28.34
C GLY A 304 9.86 23.67 -29.23
N ASN A 305 11.02 23.30 -28.66
CA ASN A 305 12.15 22.70 -29.40
C ASN A 305 12.08 21.16 -29.45
N THR A 306 10.89 20.56 -29.43
CA THR A 306 10.76 19.09 -29.47
C THR A 306 11.38 18.53 -30.76
N GLN A 307 12.34 17.61 -30.64
CA GLN A 307 13.10 17.08 -31.78
C GLN A 307 13.25 15.56 -31.71
N LEU A 308 13.13 14.94 -32.89
CA LEU A 308 13.39 13.53 -33.14
C LEU A 308 14.77 13.36 -33.79
N TYR A 309 15.57 12.44 -33.28
CA TYR A 309 16.92 12.12 -33.79
C TYR A 309 17.01 10.64 -34.14
N LEU A 310 17.42 10.36 -35.37
CA LEU A 310 17.61 9.01 -35.87
C LEU A 310 19.01 8.51 -35.50
N ASN A 311 19.07 7.27 -35.00
CA ASN A 311 20.29 6.65 -34.51
C ASN A 311 21.05 6.02 -35.66
N ARG A 312 22.17 6.63 -36.06
CA ARG A 312 23.06 6.16 -37.14
C ARG A 312 24.35 5.54 -36.62
N THR A 313 24.34 5.08 -35.37
CA THR A 313 25.47 4.40 -34.74
C THR A 313 25.82 3.11 -35.49
N ASP A 314 27.05 3.04 -36.01
CA ASP A 314 27.57 1.81 -36.61
C ASP A 314 27.93 0.81 -35.50
N SER A 315 27.22 -0.31 -35.46
CA SER A 315 27.41 -1.41 -34.49
C SER A 315 28.82 -2.02 -34.51
N ALA A 316 29.62 -1.84 -35.57
CA ALA A 316 31.02 -2.25 -35.58
C ALA A 316 31.95 -1.23 -34.88
N SER A 317 31.57 0.04 -34.83
CA SER A 317 32.33 1.12 -34.20
C SER A 317 31.93 1.38 -32.74
N MET A 318 30.66 1.15 -32.40
CA MET A 318 30.03 1.52 -31.12
C MET A 318 30.15 3.02 -30.80
N VAL A 319 30.45 3.87 -31.79
CA VAL A 319 30.55 5.33 -31.62
C VAL A 319 29.19 5.96 -31.92
N LEU A 320 28.52 6.49 -30.89
CA LEU A 320 27.21 7.10 -31.03
C LEU A 320 27.17 8.18 -32.11
N ALA A 321 26.29 8.00 -33.07
CA ALA A 321 26.03 8.93 -34.16
C ALA A 321 24.52 9.15 -34.29
N PHE A 322 24.10 10.41 -34.27
CA PHE A 322 22.70 10.82 -34.39
C PHE A 322 22.56 11.94 -35.42
N GLU A 323 21.44 11.96 -36.12
CA GLU A 323 21.03 13.03 -37.02
C GLU A 323 19.57 13.43 -36.78
N PRO A 324 19.18 14.71 -36.93
CA PRO A 324 17.77 15.11 -36.85
C PRO A 324 16.94 14.42 -37.95
N ALA A 325 15.78 13.88 -37.58
CA ALA A 325 14.86 13.26 -38.52
C ALA A 325 14.30 14.31 -39.50
N ALA A 326 14.71 14.25 -40.77
CA ALA A 326 14.28 15.21 -41.79
C ALA A 326 12.75 15.19 -42.06
N GLY A 327 12.09 14.08 -41.74
CA GLY A 327 10.64 13.90 -41.83
C GLY A 327 9.86 14.34 -40.58
N TRP A 328 10.53 14.88 -39.55
CA TRP A 328 9.87 15.38 -38.34
C TRP A 328 9.31 16.81 -38.55
N PRO A 329 7.98 17.02 -38.46
CA PRO A 329 7.32 18.30 -38.73
C PRO A 329 7.50 19.29 -37.57
N SER A 330 8.73 19.78 -37.39
CA SER A 330 9.13 20.74 -36.34
C SER A 330 8.36 22.07 -36.42
N ASP A 331 7.79 22.40 -37.57
CA ASP A 331 6.92 23.56 -37.79
C ASP A 331 5.49 23.37 -37.22
N GLN A 332 5.07 22.12 -36.99
CA GLN A 332 3.76 21.76 -36.44
C GLN A 332 3.86 21.31 -34.98
N ALA A 333 4.97 20.68 -34.57
CA ALA A 333 5.28 20.30 -33.19
C ALA A 333 5.82 21.48 -32.35
N THR A 334 5.19 22.65 -32.45
CA THR A 334 5.67 23.94 -31.90
C THR A 334 5.12 24.30 -30.51
N PHE A 335 4.25 23.46 -29.94
CA PHE A 335 3.76 23.65 -28.58
C PHE A 335 4.82 23.24 -27.55
N PRO A 336 4.87 23.86 -26.36
CA PRO A 336 5.59 23.33 -25.21
C PRO A 336 5.19 21.88 -24.92
N THR A 337 6.12 20.94 -25.02
CA THR A 337 5.85 19.51 -24.80
C THR A 337 6.42 19.07 -23.47
N TYR A 338 5.67 18.26 -22.72
CA TYR A 338 6.11 17.64 -21.48
C TYR A 338 6.46 16.17 -21.69
N GLY A 339 5.46 15.31 -21.89
CA GLY A 339 5.64 13.89 -22.19
C GLY A 339 5.42 13.54 -23.65
N ALA A 340 5.98 12.41 -24.09
CA ALA A 340 5.70 11.81 -25.38
C ALA A 340 5.65 10.28 -25.29
N ALA A 341 4.79 9.65 -26.10
CA ALA A 341 4.82 8.21 -26.35
C ALA A 341 5.29 7.96 -27.78
N ILE A 342 6.22 7.02 -27.92
CA ILE A 342 6.52 6.34 -29.17
C ILE A 342 5.83 4.98 -29.09
N ALA A 343 4.86 4.72 -29.96
CA ALA A 343 4.07 3.48 -29.93
C ALA A 343 3.41 3.23 -31.29
N ASP A 344 3.22 1.97 -31.64
CA ASP A 344 2.46 1.55 -32.83
C ASP A 344 0.96 1.66 -32.54
N PHE A 345 0.46 2.90 -32.45
CA PHE A 345 -0.93 3.17 -32.09
C PHE A 345 -1.89 2.61 -33.13
N ASN A 346 -1.46 2.53 -34.39
CA ASN A 346 -2.31 2.22 -35.53
C ASN A 346 -2.28 0.74 -36.00
N ASN A 347 -1.41 -0.08 -35.41
CA ASN A 347 -1.18 -1.50 -35.73
C ASN A 347 -0.70 -1.78 -37.18
N ASP A 348 -0.08 -0.80 -37.86
CA ASP A 348 0.49 -0.97 -39.22
C ASP A 348 1.93 -1.52 -39.25
N GLY A 349 2.65 -1.46 -38.13
CA GLY A 349 4.04 -1.90 -37.97
C GLY A 349 5.06 -0.76 -37.79
N LEU A 350 4.64 0.50 -37.96
CA LEU A 350 5.45 1.69 -37.74
C LEU A 350 5.13 2.31 -36.37
N GLN A 351 6.14 2.86 -35.70
CA GLN A 351 5.89 3.57 -34.43
C GLN A 351 5.48 5.02 -34.71
N ASP A 352 4.29 5.36 -34.20
CA ASP A 352 3.68 6.69 -34.19
C ASP A 352 4.14 7.50 -32.96
N ILE A 353 3.88 8.82 -32.97
CA ILE A 353 4.29 9.73 -31.87
C ILE A 353 3.09 10.53 -31.36
N PHE A 354 2.79 10.39 -30.06
CA PHE A 354 1.83 11.25 -29.35
C PHE A 354 2.56 12.22 -28.42
N LEU A 355 2.21 13.51 -28.46
CA LEU A 355 2.78 14.58 -27.62
C LEU A 355 1.74 15.11 -26.61
N ALA A 356 2.11 15.12 -25.33
CA ALA A 356 1.40 15.80 -24.26
C ALA A 356 1.95 17.23 -24.09
N ASN A 357 1.10 18.23 -24.35
CA ASN A 357 1.50 19.62 -24.51
C ASN A 357 0.89 20.56 -23.44
N ILE A 358 1.53 21.70 -23.22
CA ILE A 358 0.82 22.90 -22.73
C ILE A 358 0.09 23.50 -23.92
N GLY A 359 -1.23 23.36 -23.94
CA GLY A 359 -2.07 23.61 -25.10
C GLY A 359 -2.65 22.30 -25.65
N PRO A 360 -2.85 22.17 -26.96
CA PRO A 360 -3.50 21.01 -27.54
C PRO A 360 -2.54 19.83 -27.70
N ASN A 361 -2.93 18.66 -27.20
CA ASN A 361 -2.21 17.41 -27.48
C ASN A 361 -2.27 17.06 -28.98
N GLN A 362 -1.22 16.40 -29.47
CA GLN A 362 -1.02 16.10 -30.90
C GLN A 362 -0.65 14.63 -31.10
N LEU A 363 -1.20 14.01 -32.15
CA LEU A 363 -0.78 12.69 -32.65
C LEU A 363 -0.24 12.82 -34.08
N PHE A 364 0.96 12.32 -34.27
CA PHE A 364 1.64 12.21 -35.55
C PHE A 364 1.72 10.73 -35.94
N LEU A 365 1.13 10.37 -37.08
CA LEU A 365 1.35 9.03 -37.64
C LEU A 365 2.61 8.99 -38.48
N ASN A 366 3.27 7.85 -38.47
CA ASN A 366 4.45 7.55 -39.26
C ASN A 366 4.02 7.01 -40.63
N ALA A 367 4.48 7.65 -41.71
CA ALA A 367 4.26 7.22 -43.09
C ALA A 367 5.39 6.32 -43.62
N GLY A 368 6.35 5.97 -42.77
CA GLY A 368 7.56 5.20 -43.09
C GLY A 368 8.79 6.08 -43.16
N SER A 369 9.96 5.49 -42.91
CA SER A 369 11.27 6.16 -42.93
C SER A 369 11.32 7.44 -42.06
N ALA A 370 10.69 7.40 -40.88
CA ALA A 370 10.54 8.53 -39.97
C ALA A 370 9.94 9.82 -40.60
N SER A 371 9.05 9.67 -41.59
CA SER A 371 8.23 10.75 -42.14
C SER A 371 6.91 10.84 -41.41
N PHE A 372 6.65 11.94 -40.70
CA PHE A 372 5.50 12.07 -39.82
C PHE A 372 4.42 13.05 -40.34
N HIS A 373 3.15 12.72 -40.09
CA HIS A 373 2.00 13.53 -40.44
C HIS A 373 1.07 13.76 -39.25
N LEU A 374 0.78 15.03 -38.93
CA LEU A 374 -0.19 15.39 -37.90
C LEU A 374 -1.60 14.94 -38.32
N VAL A 375 -2.17 13.95 -37.61
CA VAL A 375 -3.53 13.44 -37.90
C VAL A 375 -4.56 13.91 -36.88
N TYR A 376 -4.14 14.18 -35.65
CA TYR A 376 -5.00 14.72 -34.60
C TYR A 376 -4.31 15.86 -33.88
N GLN A 377 -5.07 16.93 -33.67
CA GLN A 377 -4.74 17.98 -32.72
C GLN A 377 -5.99 18.30 -31.91
N GLN A 378 -5.85 18.30 -30.59
CA GLN A 378 -6.95 18.53 -29.67
C GLN A 378 -7.62 19.89 -29.89
N THR A 379 -8.94 19.89 -30.02
CA THR A 379 -9.71 21.12 -30.25
C THR A 379 -9.97 21.84 -28.94
N LEU A 380 -9.09 22.77 -28.58
CA LEU A 380 -9.22 23.63 -27.40
C LEU A 380 -9.70 25.04 -27.78
N PRO A 381 -10.73 25.58 -27.09
CA PRO A 381 -11.14 26.98 -27.24
C PRO A 381 -9.95 27.93 -26.99
N PRO A 382 -9.82 29.05 -27.74
CA PRO A 382 -8.64 29.93 -27.63
C PRO A 382 -8.35 30.39 -26.19
N HIS A 383 -9.40 30.72 -25.43
CA HIS A 383 -9.31 31.16 -24.04
C HIS A 383 -8.95 30.05 -23.02
N ARG A 384 -8.93 28.77 -23.43
CA ARG A 384 -8.53 27.64 -22.59
C ARG A 384 -7.14 27.09 -22.91
N ARG A 385 -6.54 27.43 -24.07
CA ARG A 385 -5.24 26.88 -24.48
C ARG A 385 -4.14 27.09 -23.45
N ALA A 386 -4.05 28.28 -22.86
CA ALA A 386 -3.09 28.60 -21.80
C ALA A 386 -3.39 27.97 -20.43
N ARG A 387 -4.48 27.19 -20.31
CA ARG A 387 -4.89 26.47 -19.08
C ARG A 387 -4.94 24.95 -19.26
N HIS A 388 -4.80 24.43 -20.47
CA HIS A 388 -4.68 22.98 -20.67
C HIS A 388 -3.21 22.61 -20.58
N TYR A 389 -2.89 21.77 -19.61
CA TYR A 389 -1.52 21.45 -19.22
C TYR A 389 -1.44 19.94 -19.06
N SER A 390 -1.14 19.27 -20.16
CA SER A 390 -0.82 17.85 -20.17
C SER A 390 0.64 17.64 -19.81
N THR A 391 0.91 16.56 -19.08
CA THR A 391 2.22 16.29 -18.45
C THR A 391 2.71 14.89 -18.81
N GLY A 392 2.70 13.95 -17.87
CA GLY A 392 3.04 12.56 -18.10
C GLY A 392 1.94 11.80 -18.83
N LEU A 393 2.32 10.68 -19.43
CA LEU A 393 1.42 9.79 -20.18
C LEU A 393 1.94 8.35 -20.13
N ALA A 394 1.04 7.39 -20.26
CA ALA A 394 1.37 5.97 -20.26
C ALA A 394 0.44 5.20 -21.23
N THR A 395 0.97 4.14 -21.85
CA THR A 395 0.25 3.26 -22.77
C THR A 395 0.11 1.85 -22.20
N ALA A 396 -1.01 1.19 -22.53
CA ALA A 396 -1.31 -0.19 -22.18
C ALA A 396 -2.44 -0.72 -23.09
N ASP A 397 -2.66 -2.03 -23.11
CA ASP A 397 -3.82 -2.65 -23.79
C ASP A 397 -4.87 -3.02 -22.73
N LEU A 398 -5.87 -2.16 -22.53
CA LEU A 398 -6.82 -2.28 -21.41
C LEU A 398 -7.96 -3.26 -21.75
N ASP A 399 -8.45 -3.24 -22.98
CA ASP A 399 -9.52 -4.12 -23.47
C ASP A 399 -9.01 -5.57 -23.67
N ARG A 400 -7.70 -5.77 -23.83
CA ARG A 400 -7.06 -7.00 -24.35
C ARG A 400 -7.50 -7.33 -25.78
N ASP A 401 -7.77 -6.30 -26.56
CA ASP A 401 -8.09 -6.39 -27.99
C ASP A 401 -6.84 -6.28 -28.88
N GLY A 402 -5.70 -5.89 -28.28
CA GLY A 402 -4.39 -5.79 -28.92
C GLY A 402 -4.03 -4.38 -29.40
N ASP A 403 -4.92 -3.43 -29.15
CA ASP A 403 -4.75 -2.03 -29.53
C ASP A 403 -4.25 -1.23 -28.33
N LEU A 404 -3.26 -0.35 -28.54
CA LEU A 404 -2.71 0.43 -27.44
C LEU A 404 -3.62 1.60 -27.09
N ASP A 405 -4.14 1.58 -25.86
CA ASP A 405 -4.79 2.69 -25.19
C ASP A 405 -3.77 3.68 -24.64
N LEU A 406 -4.24 4.87 -24.29
CA LEU A 406 -3.39 5.96 -23.81
C LEU A 406 -4.05 6.72 -22.65
N PHE A 407 -3.37 6.82 -21.52
CA PHE A 407 -3.72 7.74 -20.44
C PHE A 407 -2.83 8.99 -20.50
N VAL A 408 -3.43 10.18 -20.35
CA VAL A 408 -2.73 11.47 -20.31
C VAL A 408 -3.10 12.23 -19.03
N ALA A 409 -2.07 12.53 -18.22
CA ALA A 409 -2.18 13.25 -16.97
C ALA A 409 -2.26 14.77 -17.19
N ASN A 410 -3.26 15.43 -16.57
CA ASN A 410 -3.51 16.87 -16.71
C ASN A 410 -3.52 17.61 -15.37
N LYS A 411 -2.76 18.71 -15.26
CA LYS A 411 -2.54 19.48 -14.02
C LYS A 411 -3.74 20.33 -13.56
N ASP A 412 -4.41 21.04 -14.47
CA ASP A 412 -5.45 22.02 -14.10
C ASP A 412 -6.78 21.76 -14.83
N THR A 413 -6.95 20.55 -15.37
CA THR A 413 -8.16 20.06 -16.04
C THR A 413 -8.28 18.55 -15.88
N ASN A 414 -9.46 17.97 -16.09
CA ASN A 414 -9.66 16.51 -16.12
C ASN A 414 -8.59 15.77 -16.94
N SER A 415 -7.98 14.74 -16.35
CA SER A 415 -7.12 13.78 -17.06
C SER A 415 -7.93 12.97 -18.07
N ILE A 416 -7.29 12.48 -19.14
CA ILE A 416 -7.99 11.85 -20.27
C ILE A 416 -7.48 10.43 -20.47
N LEU A 417 -8.41 9.47 -20.46
CA LEU A 417 -8.19 8.10 -20.92
C LEU A 417 -8.75 7.95 -22.33
N TYR A 418 -7.88 7.75 -23.31
CA TYR A 418 -8.23 7.47 -24.70
C TYR A 418 -8.30 5.96 -24.90
N ILE A 419 -9.50 5.46 -25.25
CA ILE A 419 -9.70 4.05 -25.59
C ILE A 419 -9.63 3.87 -27.11
N ASN A 420 -8.73 3.01 -27.55
CA ASN A 420 -8.49 2.69 -28.95
C ASN A 420 -9.63 1.80 -29.52
N PRO A 421 -10.29 2.16 -30.64
CA PRO A 421 -11.44 1.41 -31.16
C PRO A 421 -11.13 0.49 -32.35
N LEU A 422 -9.88 0.45 -32.84
CA LEU A 422 -9.23 -0.84 -33.01
C LEU A 422 -9.96 -2.01 -33.67
N GLU A 423 -9.89 -3.14 -32.96
CA GLU A 423 -10.40 -4.48 -33.26
C GLU A 423 -11.72 -4.52 -34.07
N GLN A 424 -12.58 -3.52 -33.90
CA GLN A 424 -13.81 -3.31 -34.67
C GLN A 424 -13.58 -3.19 -36.19
N PHE A 425 -12.36 -2.89 -36.63
CA PHE A 425 -11.96 -2.68 -38.03
C PHE A 425 -10.80 -3.57 -38.48
N HIS A 426 -9.82 -3.86 -37.60
CA HIS A 426 -8.61 -4.66 -37.93
C HIS A 426 -8.25 -5.70 -36.85
N PRO A 427 -9.13 -6.69 -36.58
CA PRO A 427 -8.92 -7.65 -35.51
C PRO A 427 -7.69 -8.53 -35.76
N GLY A 428 -6.83 -8.65 -34.74
CA GLY A 428 -5.67 -9.54 -34.76
C GLY A 428 -4.45 -9.03 -35.53
N HIS A 429 -4.37 -7.73 -35.84
CA HIS A 429 -3.24 -7.10 -36.54
C HIS A 429 -2.07 -6.71 -35.60
N PHE A 430 -1.78 -7.52 -34.57
CA PHE A 430 -0.77 -7.21 -33.55
C PHE A 430 0.00 -8.45 -33.09
N VAL A 431 1.17 -8.27 -32.48
CA VAL A 431 1.81 -9.27 -31.61
C VAL A 431 2.38 -8.59 -30.38
N GLN A 432 2.12 -9.17 -29.21
CA GLN A 432 2.57 -8.66 -27.92
C GLN A 432 3.51 -9.67 -27.23
N PHE A 433 4.54 -9.17 -26.55
CA PHE A 433 5.52 -9.97 -25.82
C PHE A 433 5.59 -9.56 -24.35
N SER A 434 5.09 -10.42 -23.47
CA SER A 434 5.36 -10.41 -22.04
C SER A 434 6.65 -11.20 -21.76
N LEU A 435 7.56 -10.63 -20.99
CA LEU A 435 8.90 -11.16 -20.77
C LEU A 435 9.13 -11.35 -19.27
N GLU A 436 9.77 -12.44 -18.87
CA GLU A 436 10.16 -12.69 -17.48
C GLU A 436 11.63 -13.11 -17.39
N GLY A 437 12.45 -12.27 -16.77
CA GLY A 437 13.84 -12.57 -16.44
C GLY A 437 13.96 -13.58 -15.29
N VAL A 438 15.09 -14.29 -15.25
CA VAL A 438 15.41 -15.29 -14.22
C VAL A 438 16.87 -15.21 -13.77
N ARG A 439 17.75 -14.83 -14.69
CA ARG A 439 19.13 -14.40 -14.45
C ARG A 439 19.28 -12.90 -14.71
N SER A 440 18.60 -12.38 -15.74
CA SER A 440 18.35 -10.94 -15.90
C SER A 440 17.26 -10.50 -14.92
N ASN A 441 17.13 -9.19 -14.70
CA ASN A 441 16.02 -8.61 -13.92
C ASN A 441 14.64 -9.17 -14.33
N ARG A 442 13.78 -9.42 -13.33
CA ARG A 442 12.54 -10.19 -13.52
C ARG A 442 11.58 -9.53 -14.51
N ASP A 443 11.52 -8.20 -14.51
CA ASP A 443 10.65 -7.41 -15.38
C ASP A 443 11.08 -7.42 -16.85
N GLY A 444 12.27 -7.95 -17.16
CA GLY A 444 12.78 -8.02 -18.52
C GLY A 444 13.16 -6.66 -19.11
N ILE A 445 13.36 -5.62 -18.28
CA ILE A 445 13.84 -4.31 -18.71
C ILE A 445 15.23 -4.48 -19.35
N GLY A 446 15.46 -3.82 -20.49
CA GLY A 446 16.62 -4.01 -21.36
C GLY A 446 16.53 -5.24 -22.29
N THR A 447 15.41 -5.98 -22.29
CA THR A 447 15.21 -7.07 -23.27
C THR A 447 14.86 -6.50 -24.64
N ARG A 448 15.61 -6.94 -25.65
CA ARG A 448 15.56 -6.45 -27.02
C ARG A 448 14.95 -7.49 -27.95
N ILE A 449 14.01 -7.06 -28.80
CA ILE A 449 13.22 -7.93 -29.67
C ILE A 449 13.28 -7.43 -31.10
N TRP A 450 13.74 -8.29 -32.01
CA TRP A 450 13.67 -8.07 -33.46
C TRP A 450 12.62 -9.00 -34.05
N LEU A 451 11.61 -8.41 -34.71
CA LEU A 451 10.52 -9.14 -35.37
C LEU A 451 10.77 -9.23 -36.88
N TYR A 452 10.47 -10.40 -37.46
CA TYR A 452 10.65 -10.69 -38.88
C TYR A 452 9.45 -11.47 -39.42
N THR A 453 9.21 -11.37 -40.73
CA THR A 453 8.39 -12.35 -41.47
C THR A 453 9.11 -13.69 -41.51
N ALA A 454 8.35 -14.79 -41.48
CA ALA A 454 8.89 -16.13 -41.59
C ALA A 454 8.47 -16.81 -42.90
N THR A 455 9.39 -17.58 -43.48
CA THR A 455 9.05 -18.56 -44.52
C THR A 455 8.24 -19.73 -43.94
N LEU A 456 7.69 -20.61 -44.80
CA LEU A 456 7.01 -21.84 -44.37
C LEU A 456 7.91 -22.77 -43.52
N ASP A 457 9.23 -22.67 -43.66
CA ASP A 457 10.23 -23.42 -42.87
C ASP A 457 10.65 -22.69 -41.58
N GLY A 458 10.04 -21.54 -41.28
CA GLY A 458 10.29 -20.75 -40.07
C GLY A 458 11.62 -19.98 -40.07
N LEU A 459 12.18 -19.66 -41.25
CA LEU A 459 13.39 -18.83 -41.39
C LEU A 459 13.01 -17.35 -41.55
N PRO A 460 13.78 -16.41 -40.97
CA PRO A 460 13.54 -14.97 -41.13
C PRO A 460 13.78 -14.55 -42.59
N GLU A 461 12.86 -13.75 -43.13
CA GLU A 461 12.89 -13.30 -44.53
C GLU A 461 12.95 -11.77 -44.65
N HIS A 462 12.01 -11.05 -44.04
CA HIS A 462 12.00 -9.59 -44.00
C HIS A 462 11.92 -9.08 -42.56
N PHE A 463 12.72 -8.07 -42.22
CA PHE A 463 12.62 -7.36 -40.94
C PHE A 463 11.32 -6.56 -40.88
N LEU A 464 10.68 -6.52 -39.70
CA LEU A 464 9.44 -5.79 -39.45
C LEU A 464 9.60 -4.66 -38.43
N GLY A 465 10.55 -4.75 -37.50
CA GLY A 465 10.84 -3.70 -36.53
C GLY A 465 11.54 -4.21 -35.27
N TYR A 466 12.04 -3.27 -34.47
CA TYR A 466 12.67 -3.49 -33.17
C TYR A 466 11.84 -2.90 -32.03
N ARG A 467 11.84 -3.56 -30.87
CA ARG A 467 11.35 -3.01 -29.60
C ARG A 467 12.29 -3.40 -28.47
N GLU A 468 12.41 -2.50 -27.51
CA GLU A 468 13.16 -2.70 -26.26
C GLU A 468 12.22 -2.42 -25.10
N VAL A 469 12.26 -3.27 -24.06
CA VAL A 469 11.47 -3.04 -22.85
C VAL A 469 12.21 -2.03 -21.97
N VAL A 470 11.70 -0.81 -21.91
CA VAL A 470 12.26 0.29 -21.09
C VAL A 470 11.38 0.58 -19.88
N SER A 471 11.95 1.21 -18.85
CA SER A 471 11.25 1.54 -17.60
C SER A 471 10.52 2.89 -17.60
N THR A 472 10.71 3.70 -18.64
CA THR A 472 10.27 5.11 -18.70
C THR A 472 9.50 5.42 -19.99
N SER A 473 8.35 6.10 -19.90
CA SER A 473 7.54 6.54 -21.05
C SER A 473 7.48 8.07 -21.17
N GLY A 474 8.64 8.69 -21.46
CA GLY A 474 8.75 10.13 -21.69
C GLY A 474 9.02 10.95 -20.42
N TYR A 475 7.96 11.40 -19.76
CA TYR A 475 8.06 12.31 -18.60
C TYR A 475 7.26 11.76 -17.41
N LEU A 476 7.96 11.41 -16.33
CA LEU A 476 7.44 11.04 -15.00
C LEU A 476 6.43 9.88 -14.97
N SER A 477 6.43 9.06 -16.02
CA SER A 477 5.45 8.01 -16.27
C SER A 477 6.11 6.73 -16.80
N GLN A 478 5.36 5.63 -16.73
CA GLN A 478 5.74 4.33 -17.24
C GLN A 478 4.55 3.60 -17.88
N SER A 479 4.72 3.19 -19.14
CA SER A 479 3.79 2.27 -19.84
C SER A 479 3.88 0.84 -19.30
N GLU A 480 2.89 -0.01 -19.64
CA GLU A 480 2.97 -1.45 -19.35
C GLU A 480 4.30 -2.03 -19.90
N PRO A 481 5.10 -2.78 -19.11
CA PRO A 481 6.41 -3.31 -19.52
C PRO A 481 6.24 -4.50 -20.48
N LEU A 482 5.72 -4.20 -21.67
CA LEU A 482 5.33 -5.15 -22.69
C LEU A 482 5.71 -4.61 -24.05
N ALA A 483 6.40 -5.42 -24.86
CA ALA A 483 6.73 -5.03 -26.21
C ALA A 483 5.56 -5.34 -27.16
N HIS A 484 5.08 -4.32 -27.85
CA HIS A 484 3.98 -4.38 -28.81
C HIS A 484 4.47 -4.09 -30.23
N PHE A 485 3.95 -4.86 -31.19
CA PHE A 485 4.19 -4.69 -32.62
C PHE A 485 2.86 -4.73 -33.37
N GLY A 486 2.57 -3.71 -34.16
CA GLY A 486 1.59 -3.79 -35.23
C GLY A 486 2.07 -4.74 -36.32
N VAL A 487 1.12 -5.50 -36.88
CA VAL A 487 1.39 -6.50 -37.92
C VAL A 487 0.27 -6.50 -38.95
N ASN A 488 0.46 -5.71 -40.00
CA ASN A 488 -0.47 -5.63 -41.14
C ASN A 488 -0.34 -6.83 -42.12
N ARG A 489 -0.38 -8.06 -41.60
CA ARG A 489 -0.35 -9.33 -42.35
C ARG A 489 -0.83 -10.50 -41.47
N THR A 490 -1.12 -11.64 -42.07
CA THR A 490 -1.64 -12.85 -41.38
C THR A 490 -0.69 -14.06 -41.44
N GLY A 491 0.50 -13.92 -42.03
CA GLY A 491 1.49 -14.98 -42.17
C GLY A 491 2.27 -15.28 -40.89
N PRO A 492 3.03 -16.39 -40.84
CA PRO A 492 3.87 -16.71 -39.69
C PRO A 492 5.01 -15.69 -39.54
N LEU A 493 5.40 -15.48 -38.28
CA LEU A 493 6.42 -14.55 -37.86
C LEU A 493 7.56 -15.29 -37.13
N TYR A 494 8.71 -14.64 -37.14
CA TYR A 494 9.93 -15.06 -36.46
C TYR A 494 10.36 -13.93 -35.52
N ALA A 495 10.63 -14.25 -34.25
CA ALA A 495 11.19 -13.29 -33.30
C ALA A 495 12.54 -13.77 -32.76
N ARG A 496 13.49 -12.84 -32.70
CA ARG A 496 14.73 -12.96 -31.94
C ARG A 496 14.60 -12.08 -30.71
N ILE A 497 14.57 -12.70 -29.54
CA ILE A 497 14.47 -12.05 -28.22
C ILE A 497 15.84 -12.20 -27.54
N VAL A 498 16.41 -11.11 -27.04
CA VAL A 498 17.71 -11.09 -26.34
C VAL A 498 17.53 -10.40 -25.00
N PHE A 499 17.62 -11.20 -23.92
CA PHE A 499 17.59 -10.70 -22.55
C PHE A 499 18.93 -10.05 -22.15
N PRO A 500 18.94 -9.14 -21.15
CA PRO A 500 20.15 -8.46 -20.65
C PRO A 500 21.34 -9.40 -20.39
N SER A 501 21.11 -10.61 -19.83
CA SER A 501 22.17 -11.60 -19.58
C SER A 501 22.87 -12.19 -20.83
N GLY A 502 22.53 -11.70 -22.02
CA GLY A 502 22.93 -12.22 -23.33
C GLY A 502 22.12 -13.44 -23.77
N ARG A 503 21.13 -13.89 -22.98
CA ARG A 503 20.33 -15.07 -23.29
C ARG A 503 19.40 -14.82 -24.48
N GLN A 504 19.68 -15.48 -25.60
CA GLN A 504 18.86 -15.39 -26.81
C GLN A 504 17.78 -16.48 -26.89
N ILE A 505 16.52 -16.08 -27.03
CA ILE A 505 15.40 -16.95 -27.40
C ILE A 505 15.03 -16.66 -28.86
N ILE A 506 15.06 -17.71 -29.69
CA ILE A 506 14.58 -17.66 -31.07
C ILE A 506 13.24 -18.39 -31.09
N LYS A 507 12.15 -17.68 -31.43
CA LYS A 507 10.83 -18.28 -31.62
C LYS A 507 10.43 -18.19 -33.09
N ARG A 508 10.13 -19.36 -33.64
CA ARG A 508 9.50 -19.57 -34.96
C ARG A 508 8.02 -19.83 -34.76
N GLU A 509 7.21 -19.65 -35.79
CA GLU A 509 5.76 -19.89 -35.75
C GLU A 509 5.07 -19.03 -34.68
N LEU A 510 5.34 -17.73 -34.72
CA LEU A 510 4.50 -16.72 -34.08
C LEU A 510 3.39 -16.32 -35.07
N TYR A 511 2.21 -15.99 -34.55
CA TYR A 511 1.07 -15.58 -35.35
C TYR A 511 0.52 -14.23 -34.85
N PRO A 512 0.07 -13.35 -35.76
CA PRO A 512 -0.70 -12.16 -35.42
C PRO A 512 -1.96 -12.48 -34.61
N GLY A 513 -2.35 -11.56 -33.72
CA GLY A 513 -3.52 -11.64 -32.86
C GLY A 513 -3.29 -12.32 -31.51
N PHE A 514 -2.02 -12.49 -31.09
CA PHE A 514 -1.68 -13.20 -29.86
C PHE A 514 -0.67 -12.43 -28.99
N ARG A 515 -0.93 -12.40 -27.68
CA ARG A 515 0.04 -12.07 -26.62
C ARG A 515 0.80 -13.34 -26.25
N TYR A 516 2.13 -13.30 -26.38
CA TYR A 516 3.03 -14.38 -26.03
C TYR A 516 3.79 -14.05 -24.74
N HIS A 517 4.02 -15.05 -23.90
CA HIS A 517 4.82 -14.93 -22.68
C HIS A 517 6.10 -15.77 -22.78
N PHE A 518 7.26 -15.16 -22.53
CA PHE A 518 8.56 -15.82 -22.57
C PHE A 518 9.33 -15.64 -21.27
N LYS A 519 9.64 -16.76 -20.62
CA LYS A 519 10.57 -16.83 -19.49
C LYS A 519 11.98 -17.12 -19.98
N GLU A 520 12.97 -16.33 -19.55
CA GLU A 520 14.38 -16.39 -19.97
C GLU A 520 14.99 -17.80 -19.83
N TYR A 521 14.74 -18.45 -18.68
CA TYR A 521 15.14 -19.82 -18.38
C TYR A 521 13.97 -20.63 -17.80
N GLY A 522 13.56 -21.68 -18.52
CA GLY A 522 12.59 -22.68 -18.04
C GLY A 522 13.22 -23.89 -17.35
N GLY A 523 12.37 -24.70 -16.73
CA GLY A 523 12.72 -26.02 -16.17
C GLY A 523 13.81 -25.97 -15.08
N LEU A 524 14.62 -27.04 -15.00
CA LEU A 524 15.66 -27.20 -13.98
C LEU A 524 16.69 -26.05 -13.96
N ARG A 525 17.04 -25.46 -15.10
CA ARG A 525 17.98 -24.31 -15.15
C ARG A 525 17.35 -23.05 -14.57
N GLY A 526 16.09 -22.76 -14.91
CA GLY A 526 15.35 -21.65 -14.30
C GLY A 526 15.20 -21.82 -12.79
N ALA A 527 14.84 -23.01 -12.34
CA ALA A 527 14.77 -23.34 -10.91
C ALA A 527 16.12 -23.21 -10.19
N LEU A 528 17.24 -23.56 -10.85
CA LEU A 528 18.59 -23.37 -10.30
C LEU A 528 18.94 -21.89 -10.12
N PHE A 529 18.73 -21.05 -11.15
CA PHE A 529 19.01 -19.62 -11.06
C PHE A 529 18.10 -18.94 -10.03
N ALA A 530 16.78 -19.16 -10.08
CA ALA A 530 15.86 -18.64 -9.07
C ALA A 530 16.23 -19.09 -7.65
N GLY A 531 16.67 -20.35 -7.49
CA GLY A 531 17.20 -20.88 -6.22
C GLY A 531 18.51 -20.22 -5.77
N LEU A 532 19.41 -19.88 -6.70
CA LEU A 532 20.65 -19.17 -6.41
C LEU A 532 20.40 -17.70 -6.00
N HIS A 533 19.54 -16.96 -6.71
CA HIS A 533 19.13 -15.61 -6.28
C HIS A 533 18.39 -15.67 -4.94
N ALA A 534 17.48 -16.62 -4.74
CA ALA A 534 16.85 -16.83 -3.42
C ALA A 534 17.88 -17.15 -2.32
N LEU A 535 18.98 -17.86 -2.63
CA LEU A 535 20.07 -18.11 -1.69
C LEU A 535 20.91 -16.84 -1.43
N LYS A 536 21.29 -16.06 -2.46
CA LYS A 536 21.97 -14.73 -2.35
C LYS A 536 21.17 -13.85 -1.38
N ARG A 537 19.87 -13.72 -1.62
CA ARG A 537 18.92 -12.92 -0.82
C ARG A 537 18.79 -13.41 0.62
N ASN A 538 18.57 -14.71 0.84
CA ASN A 538 18.45 -15.25 2.19
C ASN A 538 19.77 -15.18 2.97
N ALA A 539 20.92 -15.40 2.32
CA ALA A 539 22.24 -15.32 2.95
C ALA A 539 22.63 -13.90 3.42
N ALA A 540 22.04 -12.86 2.84
CA ALA A 540 22.18 -11.49 3.35
C ALA A 540 21.47 -11.27 4.69
N GLN A 541 20.47 -12.09 5.04
CA GLN A 541 19.71 -11.95 6.28
C GLN A 541 20.37 -12.66 7.47
N THR A 542 20.58 -11.96 8.58
CA THR A 542 21.17 -12.53 9.81
C THR A 542 20.42 -13.76 10.32
N ILE A 543 19.09 -13.78 10.14
CA ILE A 543 18.23 -14.88 10.60
C ILE A 543 18.48 -16.19 9.85
N PHE A 544 18.93 -16.14 8.60
CA PHE A 544 19.30 -17.33 7.82
C PHE A 544 20.49 -18.06 8.47
N TRP A 545 21.53 -17.33 8.84
CA TRP A 545 22.72 -17.90 9.49
C TRP A 545 22.42 -18.48 10.88
N ILE A 546 21.54 -17.82 11.65
CA ILE A 546 21.05 -18.34 12.93
C ILE A 546 20.30 -19.67 12.72
N ASN A 547 19.39 -19.72 11.74
CA ASN A 547 18.63 -20.92 11.40
C ASN A 547 19.54 -22.06 10.87
N LEU A 548 20.54 -21.73 10.04
CA LEU A 548 21.52 -22.69 9.53
C LEU A 548 22.35 -23.31 10.66
N LEU A 549 22.80 -22.50 11.62
CA LEU A 549 23.54 -22.97 12.78
C LEU A 549 22.69 -23.87 13.70
N LEU A 550 21.42 -23.51 13.92
CA LEU A 550 20.44 -24.36 14.62
C LEU A 550 20.23 -25.71 13.91
N PHE A 551 20.11 -25.71 12.58
CA PHE A 551 19.96 -26.92 11.77
C PHE A 551 21.19 -27.85 11.86
N LEU A 552 22.40 -27.29 11.76
CA LEU A 552 23.65 -28.05 11.90
C LEU A 552 23.79 -28.67 13.29
N LEU A 553 23.41 -27.93 14.34
CA LEU A 553 23.41 -28.42 15.72
C LEU A 553 22.38 -29.55 15.93
N LEU A 554 21.19 -29.44 15.34
CA LEU A 554 20.17 -30.49 15.34
C LEU A 554 20.67 -31.78 14.68
N MET A 555 21.29 -31.67 13.51
CA MET A 555 21.88 -32.82 12.81
C MET A 555 22.94 -33.53 13.66
N GLY A 556 23.80 -32.76 14.34
CA GLY A 556 24.77 -33.29 15.30
C GLY A 556 24.11 -34.11 16.43
N ILE A 557 23.03 -33.59 17.04
CA ILE A 557 22.28 -34.28 18.09
C ILE A 557 21.69 -35.61 17.57
N ILE A 558 21.02 -35.59 16.41
CA ILE A 558 20.40 -36.79 15.82
C ILE A 558 21.46 -37.86 15.52
N THR A 559 22.63 -37.48 14.99
CA THR A 559 23.74 -38.40 14.75
C THR A 559 24.24 -39.05 16.04
N VAL A 560 24.40 -38.28 17.13
CA VAL A 560 24.85 -38.79 18.44
C VAL A 560 23.84 -39.78 19.05
N PHE A 561 22.55 -39.44 19.05
CA PHE A 561 21.52 -40.35 19.59
C PHE A 561 21.41 -41.65 18.78
N THR A 562 21.53 -41.57 17.45
CA THR A 562 21.52 -42.75 16.58
C THR A 562 22.71 -43.68 16.89
N ALA A 563 23.90 -43.12 17.07
CA ALA A 563 25.10 -43.89 17.46
C ALA A 563 24.95 -44.55 18.84
N LEU A 564 24.37 -43.85 19.82
CA LEU A 564 24.11 -44.39 21.16
C LEU A 564 23.09 -45.54 21.14
N ALA A 565 22.01 -45.42 20.35
CA ALA A 565 20.98 -46.44 20.21
C ALA A 565 21.52 -47.74 19.60
N ILE A 566 22.31 -47.64 18.51
CA ILE A 566 23.00 -48.77 17.88
C ILE A 566 23.87 -49.50 18.91
N ARG A 567 24.66 -48.76 19.69
CA ARG A 567 25.60 -49.30 20.67
C ARG A 567 24.92 -50.00 21.86
N ARG A 568 23.77 -49.49 22.33
CA ARG A 568 23.07 -50.02 23.52
C ARG A 568 22.18 -51.23 23.23
N TYR A 569 21.53 -51.29 22.07
CA TYR A 569 20.49 -52.29 21.78
C TYR A 569 20.84 -53.32 20.69
N ARG A 570 22.07 -53.30 20.14
CA ARG A 570 22.55 -54.24 19.10
C ARG A 570 21.55 -54.44 17.96
N TRP A 571 20.98 -53.34 17.46
CA TRP A 571 19.99 -53.39 16.38
C TRP A 571 20.58 -54.02 15.12
N LYS A 572 19.93 -55.08 14.58
CA LYS A 572 20.23 -55.60 13.25
C LYS A 572 19.80 -54.58 12.19
N ASN A 573 20.57 -54.47 11.10
CA ASN A 573 20.46 -53.43 10.06
C ASN A 573 19.03 -53.16 9.58
N GLN A 574 18.16 -54.18 9.45
CA GLN A 574 16.77 -54.02 9.03
C GLN A 574 15.92 -53.14 9.97
N ARG A 575 16.15 -53.18 11.29
CA ARG A 575 15.42 -52.33 12.26
C ARG A 575 15.94 -50.90 12.27
N LEU A 576 17.24 -50.71 12.05
CA LEU A 576 17.84 -49.38 11.88
C LEU A 576 17.37 -48.71 10.57
N ALA A 577 17.32 -49.47 9.47
CA ALA A 577 16.77 -49.00 8.20
C ALA A 577 15.29 -48.61 8.33
N GLY A 578 14.47 -49.43 8.99
CA GLY A 578 13.06 -49.09 9.25
C GLY A 578 12.88 -47.80 10.05
N PHE A 579 13.74 -47.54 11.04
CA PHE A 579 13.72 -46.29 11.81
C PHE A 579 14.12 -45.06 10.98
N LEU A 580 15.18 -45.16 10.18
CA LEU A 580 15.61 -44.08 9.28
C LEU A 580 14.56 -43.78 8.20
N ILE A 581 13.98 -44.83 7.58
CA ILE A 581 12.90 -44.70 6.60
C ILE A 581 11.65 -44.07 7.23
N ALA A 582 11.32 -44.43 8.47
CA ALA A 582 10.20 -43.80 9.20
C ALA A 582 10.45 -42.31 9.48
N GLN A 583 11.68 -41.89 9.79
CA GLN A 583 12.00 -40.46 9.96
C GLN A 583 11.94 -39.69 8.62
N VAL A 584 12.45 -40.25 7.53
CA VAL A 584 12.34 -39.62 6.20
C VAL A 584 10.87 -39.56 5.75
N GLY A 585 10.09 -40.61 5.97
CA GLY A 585 8.66 -40.64 5.68
C GLY A 585 7.86 -39.62 6.51
N LEU A 586 8.18 -39.49 7.80
CA LEU A 586 7.56 -38.48 8.68
C LEU A 586 7.95 -37.05 8.27
N PHE A 587 9.19 -36.84 7.82
CA PHE A 587 9.65 -35.56 7.26
C PHE A 587 8.85 -35.16 6.02
N TYR A 588 8.69 -36.07 5.05
CA TYR A 588 7.88 -35.83 3.85
C TYR A 588 6.38 -35.69 4.13
N LEU A 589 5.82 -36.49 5.05
CA LEU A 589 4.41 -36.37 5.45
C LEU A 589 4.13 -35.00 6.06
N ILE A 590 5.03 -34.51 6.92
CA ILE A 590 4.89 -33.21 7.56
C ILE A 590 4.98 -32.11 6.50
N LEU A 591 6.00 -32.13 5.61
CA LEU A 591 6.10 -31.23 4.45
C LEU A 591 4.82 -31.18 3.58
N TRP A 592 4.12 -32.31 3.43
CA TRP A 592 2.89 -32.40 2.65
C TRP A 592 1.65 -31.85 3.37
N VAL A 593 1.57 -31.95 4.70
CA VAL A 593 0.37 -31.55 5.48
C VAL A 593 0.33 -30.05 5.78
N PHE A 594 1.46 -29.34 5.80
CA PHE A 594 1.51 -27.93 6.22
C PHE A 594 2.32 -26.99 5.29
N PRO A 595 2.04 -26.94 3.97
CA PRO A 595 2.90 -26.30 2.96
C PRO A 595 3.30 -24.84 3.26
N ASP A 596 2.49 -24.08 4.01
CA ASP A 596 2.68 -22.65 4.26
C ASP A 596 3.53 -22.30 5.51
N LEU A 597 4.06 -23.29 6.25
CA LEU A 597 4.90 -23.03 7.43
C LEU A 597 6.30 -22.51 7.07
N GLN A 598 6.82 -21.60 7.90
CA GLN A 598 8.20 -21.09 7.76
C GLN A 598 9.23 -22.12 8.27
N LEU A 599 10.45 -22.11 7.71
CA LEU A 599 11.48 -23.14 7.93
C LEU A 599 11.75 -23.49 9.42
N TRP A 600 11.70 -22.49 10.31
CA TRP A 600 11.90 -22.68 11.75
C TRP A 600 10.72 -23.38 12.46
N GLN A 601 9.48 -23.15 12.01
CA GLN A 601 8.29 -23.83 12.52
C GLN A 601 8.37 -25.33 12.20
N TRP A 602 8.78 -25.68 10.97
CA TRP A 602 9.05 -27.06 10.59
C TRP A 602 10.06 -27.76 11.52
N LEU A 603 11.22 -27.12 11.75
CA LEU A 603 12.31 -27.69 12.56
C LEU A 603 11.89 -27.92 14.02
N SER A 604 11.09 -27.02 14.59
CA SER A 604 10.59 -27.15 15.97
C SER A 604 9.52 -28.25 16.15
N ILE A 605 8.66 -28.49 15.15
CA ILE A 605 7.68 -29.59 15.18
C ILE A 605 8.39 -30.95 15.03
N GLN A 606 9.38 -31.04 14.13
CA GLN A 606 10.19 -32.27 13.95
C GLN A 606 10.92 -32.68 15.23
N LEU A 607 11.51 -31.71 15.96
CA LEU A 607 12.21 -31.93 17.22
C LEU A 607 11.32 -32.69 18.25
N VAL A 608 10.09 -32.22 18.45
CA VAL A 608 9.16 -32.78 19.44
C VAL A 608 8.71 -34.18 19.04
N LEU A 609 8.39 -34.41 17.77
CA LEU A 609 7.90 -35.70 17.29
C LEU A 609 8.98 -36.80 17.31
N VAL A 610 10.21 -36.47 16.90
CA VAL A 610 11.34 -37.42 16.93
C VAL A 610 11.70 -37.83 18.36
N PHE A 611 11.71 -36.88 19.30
CA PHE A 611 11.97 -37.16 20.71
C PHE A 611 10.85 -37.99 21.34
N THR A 612 9.59 -37.66 21.08
CA THR A 612 8.44 -38.38 21.65
C THR A 612 8.35 -39.82 21.12
N GLY A 613 8.57 -40.01 19.81
CA GLY A 613 8.53 -41.34 19.18
C GLY A 613 9.63 -42.30 19.67
N THR A 614 10.82 -41.80 19.98
CA THR A 614 11.92 -42.62 20.50
C THR A 614 11.69 -43.10 21.93
N VAL A 615 11.02 -42.29 22.78
CA VAL A 615 10.67 -42.68 24.16
C VAL A 615 9.59 -43.77 24.18
N ILE A 616 8.54 -43.64 23.36
CA ILE A 616 7.43 -44.60 23.30
C ILE A 616 7.90 -46.01 22.88
N LEU A 617 8.77 -46.07 21.86
CA LEU A 617 9.29 -47.34 21.32
C LEU A 617 10.11 -48.13 22.35
N ALA A 618 10.84 -47.44 23.23
CA ALA A 618 11.61 -48.07 24.31
C ALA A 618 10.70 -48.75 25.35
N PHE A 619 9.59 -48.12 25.71
CA PHE A 619 8.67 -48.60 26.74
C PHE A 619 7.85 -49.82 26.29
N PHE A 620 7.50 -49.89 25.01
CA PHE A 620 6.67 -50.97 24.46
C PHE A 620 7.37 -52.33 24.47
N MET A 621 8.70 -52.35 24.29
CA MET A 621 9.50 -53.57 24.18
C MET A 621 9.67 -54.32 25.51
N GLU A 622 9.56 -53.65 26.66
CA GLU A 622 9.68 -54.29 27.97
C GLU A 622 8.42 -55.12 28.34
N LYS A 623 7.26 -54.72 27.81
CA LYS A 623 5.95 -55.31 28.18
C LYS A 623 5.72 -56.71 27.61
N ILE A 624 6.35 -57.03 26.46
CA ILE A 624 6.08 -58.26 25.70
C ILE A 624 6.66 -59.51 26.39
N GLN A 625 7.77 -59.40 27.14
CA GLN A 625 8.45 -60.55 27.74
C GLN A 625 7.77 -61.17 28.99
N ARG A 626 6.72 -60.56 29.55
CA ARG A 626 6.15 -60.98 30.85
C ARG A 626 4.87 -61.84 30.78
N LEU A 627 4.38 -62.20 29.58
CA LEU A 627 3.01 -62.71 29.41
C LEU A 627 2.85 -64.23 29.20
N GLU A 628 3.91 -65.00 28.93
CA GLU A 628 3.75 -66.39 28.40
C GLU A 628 3.69 -67.53 29.45
N ALA A 629 3.87 -67.28 30.75
CA ALA A 629 4.41 -68.33 31.64
C ALA A 629 3.42 -69.35 32.29
N GLN A 630 2.28 -68.95 32.86
CA GLN A 630 1.48 -69.85 33.74
C GLN A 630 0.00 -69.42 33.89
N ARG A 631 -0.99 -70.37 33.90
CA ARG A 631 -2.12 -70.50 34.88
C ARG A 631 -3.45 -71.18 34.48
N SER A 632 -3.70 -71.62 33.23
CA SER A 632 -4.89 -72.43 32.92
C SER A 632 -4.88 -73.78 33.70
N ALA A 633 -5.98 -74.46 34.05
CA ALA A 633 -7.38 -74.28 33.62
C ALA A 633 -8.44 -74.11 34.74
N TYR A 634 -8.36 -74.81 35.89
CA TYR A 634 -9.39 -74.65 36.96
C TYR A 634 -9.38 -73.24 37.57
N ARG A 635 -8.22 -72.59 37.52
CA ARG A 635 -8.04 -71.18 37.81
C ARG A 635 -8.92 -70.29 36.93
N ASP A 636 -9.18 -70.66 35.67
CA ASP A 636 -9.88 -69.82 34.69
C ASP A 636 -11.35 -69.58 35.02
N ALA A 637 -12.04 -70.46 35.76
CA ALA A 637 -13.44 -70.22 36.15
C ALA A 637 -13.55 -69.13 37.23
N LEU A 638 -12.77 -69.24 38.31
CA LEU A 638 -12.71 -68.23 39.37
C LEU A 638 -11.97 -66.96 38.91
N LEU A 639 -11.00 -67.05 37.99
CA LEU A 639 -10.38 -65.90 37.32
C LEU A 639 -11.28 -65.24 36.28
N GLN A 640 -12.18 -65.94 35.59
CA GLN A 640 -13.16 -65.29 34.71
C GLN A 640 -14.04 -64.34 35.52
N PHE A 641 -14.52 -64.77 36.68
CA PHE A 641 -15.28 -63.90 37.58
C PHE A 641 -14.39 -62.80 38.21
N SER A 642 -13.17 -63.12 38.65
CA SER A 642 -12.19 -62.14 39.14
C SER A 642 -11.80 -61.07 38.09
N ASN A 643 -11.76 -61.44 36.81
CA ASN A 643 -11.57 -60.50 35.70
C ASN A 643 -12.84 -59.68 35.44
N GLN A 644 -14.03 -60.26 35.59
CA GLN A 644 -15.31 -59.55 35.44
C GLN A 644 -15.61 -58.54 36.56
N LEU A 645 -15.16 -58.82 37.80
CA LEU A 645 -15.24 -57.92 38.96
C LEU A 645 -14.67 -56.51 38.67
N ILE A 646 -13.69 -56.39 37.78
CA ILE A 646 -13.06 -55.11 37.39
C ILE A 646 -13.97 -54.27 36.46
N PHE A 647 -14.93 -54.88 35.76
CA PHE A 647 -15.79 -54.19 34.80
C PHE A 647 -17.13 -53.72 35.39
N ILE A 648 -17.48 -54.13 36.62
CA ILE A 648 -18.72 -53.72 37.30
C ILE A 648 -18.50 -52.34 37.94
N LYS A 649 -18.95 -51.30 37.24
CA LYS A 649 -18.73 -49.88 37.59
C LYS A 649 -19.60 -49.34 38.73
N ASP A 650 -20.50 -50.15 39.28
CA ASP A 650 -21.46 -49.73 40.31
C ASP A 650 -21.39 -50.66 41.52
N ASN A 651 -21.26 -50.08 42.72
CA ASN A 651 -20.92 -50.82 43.93
C ASN A 651 -22.03 -51.77 44.42
N PRO A 652 -23.34 -51.42 44.42
CA PRO A 652 -24.40 -52.36 44.78
C PRO A 652 -24.45 -53.58 43.86
N ALA A 653 -24.25 -53.38 42.55
CA ALA A 653 -24.16 -54.47 41.57
C ALA A 653 -22.91 -55.34 41.80
N LEU A 654 -21.76 -54.73 42.10
CA LEU A 654 -20.50 -55.40 42.45
C LEU A 654 -20.68 -56.29 43.69
N HIS A 655 -21.29 -55.73 44.75
CA HIS A 655 -21.53 -56.42 46.01
C HIS A 655 -22.47 -57.62 45.84
N GLN A 656 -23.60 -57.45 45.14
CA GLN A 656 -24.54 -58.56 44.96
C GLN A 656 -24.00 -59.65 44.03
N ALA A 657 -23.26 -59.28 42.97
CA ALA A 657 -22.61 -60.25 42.10
C ALA A 657 -21.57 -61.08 42.86
N LEU A 658 -20.68 -60.43 43.61
CA LEU A 658 -19.64 -61.09 44.42
C LEU A 658 -20.23 -62.15 45.36
N VAL A 659 -21.26 -61.77 46.11
CA VAL A 659 -21.89 -62.61 47.12
C VAL A 659 -22.68 -63.76 46.49
N ASN A 660 -23.41 -63.52 45.39
CA ASN A 660 -24.13 -64.55 44.65
C ASN A 660 -23.18 -65.59 44.01
N THR A 661 -22.10 -65.15 43.34
CA THR A 661 -21.17 -66.08 42.68
C THR A 661 -20.40 -66.92 43.69
N ILE A 662 -19.95 -66.35 44.81
CA ILE A 662 -19.34 -67.12 45.90
C ILE A 662 -20.31 -68.18 46.45
N GLN A 663 -21.58 -67.82 46.61
CA GLN A 663 -22.62 -68.73 47.11
C GLN A 663 -22.91 -69.88 46.13
N GLN A 664 -23.02 -69.59 44.84
CA GLN A 664 -23.33 -70.57 43.78
C GLN A 664 -22.13 -71.46 43.42
N THR A 665 -20.94 -70.90 43.27
CA THR A 665 -19.75 -71.64 42.80
C THR A 665 -19.16 -72.57 43.86
N MET A 666 -19.26 -72.22 45.15
CA MET A 666 -18.76 -73.08 46.25
C MET A 666 -19.87 -73.83 47.01
N GLY A 667 -21.15 -73.64 46.71
CA GLY A 667 -22.24 -74.42 47.31
C GLY A 667 -22.35 -74.23 48.84
N VAL A 668 -22.16 -73.00 49.32
CA VAL A 668 -22.26 -72.62 50.74
C VAL A 668 -23.68 -72.20 51.12
N GLN A 669 -24.03 -72.35 52.41
CA GLN A 669 -25.37 -72.07 52.92
C GLN A 669 -25.76 -70.58 52.85
N PHE A 670 -24.81 -69.69 53.14
CA PHE A 670 -24.96 -68.26 53.02
C PHE A 670 -23.62 -67.54 52.82
N VAL A 671 -23.68 -66.32 52.28
CA VAL A 671 -22.55 -65.39 52.14
C VAL A 671 -23.06 -63.99 52.50
N LEU A 672 -22.26 -63.21 53.22
CA LEU A 672 -22.58 -61.85 53.67
C LEU A 672 -21.37 -60.93 53.48
N LEU A 673 -21.59 -59.76 52.90
CA LEU A 673 -20.61 -58.70 52.73
C LEU A 673 -20.95 -57.54 53.67
N LEU A 674 -19.98 -57.13 54.49
CA LEU A 674 -20.05 -55.95 55.37
C LEU A 674 -19.07 -54.89 54.85
N GLU A 675 -19.53 -53.71 54.46
CA GLU A 675 -18.68 -52.60 54.00
C GLU A 675 -18.40 -51.60 55.13
N LYS A 676 -17.19 -51.03 55.18
CA LYS A 676 -16.82 -49.98 56.14
C LYS A 676 -17.32 -48.62 55.66
N GLN A 677 -18.33 -48.08 56.34
CA GLN A 677 -18.81 -46.71 56.15
C GLN A 677 -18.53 -45.89 57.42
N ALA A 678 -17.76 -44.80 57.27
CA ALA A 678 -17.13 -44.09 58.39
C ALA A 678 -16.40 -45.08 59.33
N ASP A 679 -16.71 -45.12 60.62
CA ASP A 679 -16.16 -46.08 61.60
C ASP A 679 -17.17 -47.16 62.05
N ARG A 680 -18.09 -47.55 61.16
CA ARG A 680 -18.96 -48.73 61.34
C ARG A 680 -18.91 -49.64 60.11
N LEU A 681 -19.23 -50.92 60.33
CA LEU A 681 -19.52 -51.88 59.28
C LEU A 681 -21.04 -51.91 59.05
N VAL A 682 -21.45 -51.89 57.79
CA VAL A 682 -22.87 -51.93 57.36
C VAL A 682 -23.08 -53.11 56.42
N PRO A 683 -24.18 -53.88 56.53
CA PRO A 683 -24.51 -54.92 55.55
C PRO A 683 -24.66 -54.35 54.14
N ALA A 684 -23.83 -54.83 53.22
CA ALA A 684 -23.72 -54.31 51.85
C ALA A 684 -24.33 -55.25 50.79
N ALA A 685 -24.27 -56.57 51.01
CA ALA A 685 -24.98 -57.58 50.22
C ALA A 685 -25.05 -58.93 50.97
N ALA A 686 -26.05 -59.75 50.65
CA ALA A 686 -26.26 -61.08 51.22
C ALA A 686 -26.79 -62.07 50.16
N ALA A 687 -26.47 -63.36 50.32
CA ALA A 687 -27.06 -64.45 49.55
C ALA A 687 -27.18 -65.73 50.39
N GLY A 688 -28.18 -66.57 50.09
CA GLY A 688 -28.52 -67.75 50.88
C GLY A 688 -29.34 -67.41 52.14
N SER A 689 -29.53 -68.42 53.01
CA SER A 689 -30.40 -68.31 54.20
C SER A 689 -29.68 -67.64 55.36
N THR A 690 -29.44 -66.33 55.27
CA THR A 690 -28.76 -65.56 56.33
C THR A 690 -29.58 -65.43 57.62
N PRO A 691 -28.95 -65.49 58.82
CA PRO A 691 -29.63 -65.15 60.08
C PRO A 691 -29.97 -63.65 60.15
N PRO A 692 -30.89 -63.22 61.05
CA PRO A 692 -31.20 -61.81 61.24
C PRO A 692 -29.96 -61.01 61.68
N LEU A 693 -29.76 -59.85 61.06
CA LEU A 693 -28.59 -58.99 61.22
C LEU A 693 -29.00 -57.59 61.76
N PRO A 694 -28.19 -56.96 62.63
CA PRO A 694 -28.38 -55.58 63.05
C PRO A 694 -27.88 -54.57 62.00
N ASP A 695 -28.49 -53.38 61.96
CA ASP A 695 -28.25 -52.37 60.92
C ASP A 695 -26.81 -51.84 60.83
N THR A 696 -26.09 -51.79 61.96
CA THR A 696 -24.67 -51.38 61.99
C THR A 696 -23.88 -52.19 62.99
N LEU A 697 -22.62 -52.45 62.67
CA LEU A 697 -21.67 -53.21 63.48
C LEU A 697 -20.42 -52.36 63.78
N PRO A 698 -19.71 -52.61 64.91
CA PRO A 698 -18.40 -52.01 65.13
C PRO A 698 -17.39 -52.47 64.06
N VAL A 699 -16.30 -51.73 63.89
CA VAL A 699 -15.18 -52.15 63.03
C VAL A 699 -14.22 -53.04 63.84
N PRO A 700 -13.70 -54.16 63.31
CA PRO A 700 -12.73 -54.99 64.01
C PRO A 700 -11.44 -54.21 64.33
N PRO A 701 -10.81 -54.46 65.49
CA PRO A 701 -9.55 -53.82 65.87
C PRO A 701 -8.42 -54.23 64.92
N LYS A 702 -7.43 -53.35 64.68
CA LYS A 702 -6.28 -53.61 63.78
C LYS A 702 -5.51 -54.89 64.10
N SER A 703 -5.57 -55.38 65.34
CA SER A 703 -4.94 -56.63 65.80
C SER A 703 -5.67 -57.90 65.34
N ALA A 704 -6.87 -57.81 64.77
CA ALA A 704 -7.67 -58.95 64.32
C ALA A 704 -7.53 -59.20 62.81
N SER A 705 -6.30 -59.30 62.32
CA SER A 705 -5.99 -59.53 60.89
C SER A 705 -5.99 -61.00 60.49
N GLN A 706 -6.03 -61.93 61.45
CA GLN A 706 -6.05 -63.37 61.20
C GLN A 706 -7.46 -63.96 61.39
N LYS A 707 -7.81 -64.97 60.57
CA LYS A 707 -9.10 -65.71 60.59
C LYS A 707 -9.63 -65.97 62.01
N THR A 708 -8.78 -66.53 62.87
CA THR A 708 -9.13 -66.93 64.24
C THR A 708 -9.59 -65.75 65.10
N GLN A 709 -8.96 -64.59 64.92
CA GLN A 709 -9.26 -63.36 65.67
C GLN A 709 -10.50 -62.65 65.13
N LEU A 710 -10.74 -62.70 63.81
CA LEU A 710 -11.97 -62.20 63.18
C LEU A 710 -13.21 -62.99 63.60
N CYS A 711 -13.11 -64.33 63.63
CA CYS A 711 -14.19 -65.18 64.14
C CYS A 711 -14.44 -64.96 65.65
N GLN A 712 -13.40 -64.81 66.46
CA GLN A 712 -13.54 -64.44 67.89
C GLN A 712 -14.12 -63.04 68.10
N TRP A 713 -13.74 -62.07 67.25
CA TRP A 713 -14.30 -60.73 67.28
C TRP A 713 -15.80 -60.73 66.95
N LEU A 714 -16.23 -61.50 65.94
CA LEU A 714 -17.65 -61.70 65.63
C LEU A 714 -18.41 -62.34 66.81
N GLN A 715 -17.83 -63.35 67.47
CA GLN A 715 -18.40 -63.95 68.69
C GLN A 715 -18.59 -62.92 69.82
N ASN A 716 -17.63 -62.02 70.00
CA ASN A 716 -17.62 -61.04 71.09
C ASN A 716 -18.42 -59.75 70.78
N SER A 717 -18.83 -59.53 69.53
CA SER A 717 -19.50 -58.29 69.08
C SER A 717 -21.03 -58.31 69.18
N GLY A 718 -21.59 -59.19 70.02
CA GLY A 718 -23.04 -59.35 70.21
C GLY A 718 -23.76 -60.22 69.16
N LEU A 719 -23.04 -60.77 68.19
CA LEU A 719 -23.56 -61.61 67.11
C LEU A 719 -23.49 -63.12 67.43
N ALA A 720 -23.89 -63.52 68.63
CA ALA A 720 -23.77 -64.92 69.08
C ALA A 720 -24.44 -65.93 68.12
N GLN A 721 -25.66 -65.64 67.66
CA GLN A 721 -26.40 -66.47 66.68
C GLN A 721 -25.69 -66.55 65.32
N LEU A 722 -25.13 -65.44 64.84
CA LEU A 722 -24.38 -65.42 63.57
C LEU A 722 -23.11 -66.27 63.70
N ALA A 723 -22.39 -66.13 64.82
CA ALA A 723 -21.14 -66.83 65.07
C ALA A 723 -21.32 -68.33 65.38
N GLU A 724 -22.51 -68.74 65.79
CA GLU A 724 -22.93 -70.15 65.88
C GLU A 724 -23.21 -70.72 64.48
N ALA A 725 -23.96 -69.99 63.64
CA ALA A 725 -24.18 -70.34 62.23
C ALA A 725 -22.90 -70.35 61.36
N ILE A 726 -21.85 -69.62 61.77
CA ILE A 726 -20.54 -69.57 61.10
C ILE A 726 -19.65 -70.78 61.45
N ARG A 727 -20.11 -71.80 62.22
CA ARG A 727 -19.33 -73.03 62.43
C ARG A 727 -19.85 -74.18 61.55
N PRO A 728 -19.08 -74.76 60.60
CA PRO A 728 -17.70 -74.47 60.18
C PRO A 728 -17.55 -73.68 58.84
N GLY A 729 -17.68 -72.35 58.89
CA GLY A 729 -17.45 -71.38 57.81
C GLY A 729 -16.21 -70.49 58.03
N ALA A 730 -16.10 -69.40 57.25
CA ALA A 730 -14.92 -68.52 57.19
C ALA A 730 -15.28 -67.02 57.26
N CYS A 731 -14.38 -66.20 57.80
CA CYS A 731 -14.52 -64.74 57.90
C CYS A 731 -13.20 -64.06 57.47
N LEU A 732 -13.27 -63.19 56.48
CA LEU A 732 -12.10 -62.70 55.72
C LEU A 732 -12.15 -61.17 55.59
N PRO A 733 -11.04 -60.45 55.86
CA PRO A 733 -11.01 -59.00 55.74
C PRO A 733 -10.83 -58.57 54.27
N LEU A 734 -11.60 -57.57 53.84
CA LEU A 734 -11.38 -56.85 52.58
C LEU A 734 -10.32 -55.77 52.84
N SER A 735 -9.03 -56.09 52.66
CA SER A 735 -7.94 -55.17 53.02
C SER A 735 -6.88 -55.05 51.94
N ARG A 736 -6.37 -53.82 51.75
CA ARG A 736 -5.24 -53.49 50.86
C ARG A 736 -4.34 -52.47 51.54
N ALA A 737 -3.01 -52.70 51.50
CA ALA A 737 -2.00 -51.79 52.07
C ALA A 737 -2.37 -51.23 53.47
N GLU A 738 -2.64 -52.13 54.43
CA GLU A 738 -3.06 -51.85 55.82
C GLU A 738 -4.41 -51.13 56.02
N LYS A 739 -5.17 -50.87 54.95
CA LYS A 739 -6.50 -50.25 55.00
C LYS A 739 -7.60 -51.31 54.81
N THR A 740 -8.51 -51.41 55.77
CA THR A 740 -9.67 -52.33 55.72
C THR A 740 -10.90 -51.60 55.17
N PHE A 741 -11.48 -52.15 54.11
CA PHE A 741 -12.67 -51.65 53.41
C PHE A 741 -13.95 -52.39 53.82
N GLY A 742 -13.83 -53.56 54.47
CA GLY A 742 -14.98 -54.36 54.90
C GLY A 742 -14.58 -55.77 55.36
N VAL A 743 -15.58 -56.63 55.56
CA VAL A 743 -15.43 -58.05 55.94
C VAL A 743 -16.38 -58.91 55.11
N LEU A 744 -15.86 -60.00 54.56
CA LEU A 744 -16.63 -61.05 53.88
C LEU A 744 -16.83 -62.22 54.84
N VAL A 745 -18.07 -62.63 55.04
CA VAL A 745 -18.48 -63.75 55.91
C VAL A 745 -19.10 -64.85 55.05
N VAL A 746 -18.62 -66.08 55.22
CA VAL A 746 -19.00 -67.25 54.43
C VAL A 746 -19.46 -68.36 55.37
N GLY A 747 -20.69 -68.83 55.20
CA GLY A 747 -21.24 -69.97 55.95
C GLY A 747 -20.63 -71.31 55.53
N PRO A 748 -20.97 -72.41 56.21
CA PRO A 748 -20.49 -73.75 55.84
C PRO A 748 -21.06 -74.22 54.49
N LEU A 749 -20.50 -75.30 53.94
CA LEU A 749 -21.05 -75.98 52.77
C LEU A 749 -22.49 -76.46 53.06
N GLN A 750 -23.36 -76.53 52.05
CA GLN A 750 -24.77 -76.93 52.22
C GLN A 750 -24.96 -78.22 53.04
N ASN A 751 -24.04 -79.18 52.91
CA ASN A 751 -24.05 -80.46 53.64
C ASN A 751 -23.41 -80.39 55.06
N ASN A 752 -23.33 -79.19 55.66
CA ASN A 752 -22.71 -78.90 56.96
C ASN A 752 -21.24 -79.35 57.12
N ARG A 753 -20.53 -79.54 56.01
CA ARG A 753 -19.10 -79.87 56.01
C ARG A 753 -18.24 -78.60 56.17
N PRO A 754 -17.07 -78.68 56.83
CA PRO A 754 -16.10 -77.59 56.86
C PRO A 754 -15.62 -77.23 55.45
N LEU A 755 -15.40 -75.95 55.20
CA LEU A 755 -14.69 -75.53 53.98
C LEU A 755 -13.28 -76.15 53.95
N PRO A 756 -12.83 -76.67 52.79
CA PRO A 756 -11.44 -77.08 52.59
C PRO A 756 -10.47 -75.91 52.81
N ALA A 757 -9.30 -76.21 53.38
CA ALA A 757 -8.26 -75.20 53.63
C ALA A 757 -7.68 -74.57 52.36
N GLU A 758 -7.83 -75.23 51.21
CA GLU A 758 -7.35 -74.74 49.91
C GLU A 758 -8.28 -73.66 49.32
N ASP A 759 -9.60 -73.79 49.52
CA ASP A 759 -10.61 -72.82 49.05
C ASP A 759 -10.57 -71.52 49.86
N GLU A 760 -10.14 -71.57 51.11
CA GLU A 760 -9.93 -70.38 51.94
C GLU A 760 -8.88 -69.43 51.35
N HIS A 761 -7.82 -69.97 50.73
CA HIS A 761 -6.81 -69.14 50.06
C HIS A 761 -7.38 -68.46 48.80
N LEU A 762 -8.25 -69.15 48.05
CA LEU A 762 -8.96 -68.58 46.90
C LEU A 762 -9.96 -67.50 47.32
N LEU A 763 -10.71 -67.73 48.40
CA LEU A 763 -11.61 -66.76 49.01
C LEU A 763 -10.87 -65.50 49.51
N GLN A 764 -9.68 -65.63 50.12
CA GLN A 764 -8.87 -64.47 50.52
C GLN A 764 -8.35 -63.69 49.29
N ILE A 765 -8.06 -64.36 48.17
CA ILE A 765 -7.72 -63.68 46.90
C ILE A 765 -8.94 -62.90 46.37
N LEU A 766 -10.14 -63.48 46.40
CA LEU A 766 -11.38 -62.77 46.00
C LEU A 766 -11.68 -61.58 46.93
N ALA A 767 -11.52 -61.74 48.24
CA ALA A 767 -11.67 -60.66 49.22
C ALA A 767 -10.70 -59.49 48.95
N ASN A 768 -9.44 -59.80 48.65
CA ASN A 768 -8.43 -58.79 48.29
C ASN A 768 -8.74 -58.12 46.95
N GLN A 769 -9.29 -58.85 45.96
CA GLN A 769 -9.67 -58.26 44.67
C GLN A 769 -10.95 -57.42 44.76
N ALA A 770 -11.93 -57.80 45.57
CA ALA A 770 -13.10 -56.98 45.85
C ALA A 770 -12.69 -55.64 46.49
N ALA A 771 -11.71 -55.63 47.41
CA ALA A 771 -11.14 -54.40 47.94
C ALA A 771 -10.50 -53.52 46.85
N ILE A 772 -9.79 -54.12 45.87
CA ILE A 772 -9.24 -53.40 44.71
C ILE A 772 -10.35 -52.83 43.80
N ALA A 773 -11.43 -53.58 43.57
CA ALA A 773 -12.55 -53.13 42.73
C ALA A 773 -13.33 -51.97 43.36
N ILE A 774 -13.62 -52.05 44.66
CA ILE A 774 -14.27 -50.96 45.43
C ILE A 774 -13.41 -49.69 45.41
N GLU A 775 -12.10 -49.83 45.58
CA GLU A 775 -11.15 -48.70 45.49
C GLU A 775 -11.06 -48.12 44.07
N ASN A 776 -11.02 -48.97 43.04
CA ASN A 776 -10.99 -48.53 41.64
C ASN A 776 -12.28 -47.78 41.25
N ASN A 777 -13.46 -48.27 41.62
CA ASN A 777 -14.73 -47.60 41.35
C ASN A 777 -14.78 -46.20 42.00
N ARG A 778 -14.31 -46.09 43.24
CA ARG A 778 -14.16 -44.81 43.93
C ARG A 778 -13.19 -43.86 43.20
N PHE A 779 -12.03 -44.36 42.78
CA PHE A 779 -11.04 -43.59 42.04
C PHE A 779 -11.52 -43.14 40.66
N ILE A 780 -12.31 -43.98 39.96
CA ILE A 780 -12.95 -43.64 38.68
C ILE A 780 -13.92 -42.46 38.88
N GLU A 781 -14.72 -42.46 39.95
CA GLU A 781 -15.66 -41.37 40.21
C GLU A 781 -14.96 -40.06 40.58
N GLU A 782 -13.89 -40.11 41.39
CA GLU A 782 -13.01 -38.98 41.67
C GLU A 782 -12.36 -38.45 40.37
N THR A 783 -11.95 -39.35 39.46
CA THR A 783 -11.36 -39.00 38.15
C THR A 783 -12.37 -38.33 37.21
N LYS A 784 -13.63 -38.80 37.14
CA LYS A 784 -14.69 -38.13 36.35
C LYS A 784 -14.91 -36.69 36.80
N GLN A 785 -14.99 -36.47 38.11
CA GLN A 785 -15.14 -35.12 38.69
C GLN A 785 -13.94 -34.23 38.37
N LEU A 786 -12.73 -34.78 38.31
CA LEU A 786 -11.54 -34.04 37.89
C LEU A 786 -11.58 -33.67 36.40
N ILE A 787 -11.94 -34.63 35.53
CA ILE A 787 -12.06 -34.40 34.07
C ILE A 787 -13.09 -33.30 33.78
N GLN A 788 -14.25 -33.34 34.43
CA GLN A 788 -15.27 -32.30 34.26
C GLN A 788 -14.73 -30.89 34.60
N LYS A 789 -14.01 -30.75 35.72
CA LYS A 789 -13.37 -29.48 36.10
C LYS A 789 -12.28 -29.02 35.11
N VAL A 790 -11.57 -29.95 34.47
CA VAL A 790 -10.59 -29.62 33.42
C VAL A 790 -11.30 -29.11 32.16
N THR A 791 -12.37 -29.75 31.71
CA THR A 791 -13.16 -29.29 30.55
C THR A 791 -13.82 -27.92 30.80
N GLU A 792 -14.28 -27.66 32.03
CA GLU A 792 -14.76 -26.34 32.47
C GLU A 792 -13.64 -25.28 32.46
N ALA A 793 -12.40 -25.65 32.80
CA ALA A 793 -11.24 -24.76 32.71
C ALA A 793 -10.82 -24.49 31.24
N GLU A 794 -10.79 -25.50 30.38
CA GLU A 794 -10.46 -25.38 28.96
C GLU A 794 -11.44 -24.47 28.20
N THR A 795 -12.74 -24.65 28.44
CA THR A 795 -13.78 -23.78 27.86
C THR A 795 -13.66 -22.33 28.34
N ARG A 796 -13.32 -22.12 29.62
CA ARG A 796 -13.02 -20.78 30.17
C ARG A 796 -11.79 -20.15 29.53
N ILE A 797 -10.70 -20.90 29.33
CA ILE A 797 -9.49 -20.43 28.64
C ILE A 797 -9.81 -20.01 27.20
N LYS A 798 -10.60 -20.81 26.47
CA LYS A 798 -11.05 -20.49 25.11
C LYS A 798 -11.86 -19.19 25.05
N TYR A 799 -12.73 -18.95 26.04
CA TYR A 799 -13.51 -17.71 26.13
C TYR A 799 -12.65 -16.49 26.46
N VAL A 800 -11.68 -16.61 27.40
CA VAL A 800 -10.73 -15.54 27.71
C VAL A 800 -9.92 -15.15 26.47
N LYS A 801 -9.43 -16.12 25.69
CA LYS A 801 -8.69 -15.84 24.46
C LYS A 801 -9.53 -15.08 23.43
N GLN A 802 -10.80 -15.46 23.23
CA GLN A 802 -11.72 -14.72 22.34
C GLN A 802 -11.98 -13.28 22.83
N LEU A 803 -12.00 -13.07 24.16
CA LEU A 803 -12.15 -11.74 24.75
C LEU A 803 -10.89 -10.89 24.55
N GLU A 804 -9.69 -11.48 24.64
CA GLU A 804 -8.42 -10.83 24.33
C GLU A 804 -8.32 -10.45 22.85
N GLU A 805 -8.67 -11.36 21.94
CA GLU A 805 -8.71 -11.11 20.48
C GLU A 805 -9.66 -9.92 20.16
N LYS A 806 -10.86 -9.91 20.74
CA LYS A 806 -11.81 -8.78 20.60
C LYS A 806 -11.27 -7.47 21.21
N ASN A 807 -10.64 -7.51 22.37
CA ASN A 807 -10.05 -6.33 23.00
C ASN A 807 -8.86 -5.77 22.21
N GLN A 808 -8.04 -6.63 21.58
CA GLN A 808 -6.97 -6.20 20.69
C GLN A 808 -7.53 -5.55 19.42
N HIS A 809 -8.56 -6.14 18.80
CA HIS A 809 -9.23 -5.56 17.65
C HIS A 809 -9.89 -4.20 17.97
N LEU A 810 -10.56 -4.09 19.12
CA LEU A 810 -11.17 -2.83 19.58
C LEU A 810 -10.13 -1.74 19.86
N ARG A 811 -8.98 -2.11 20.47
CA ARG A 811 -7.84 -1.18 20.67
C ARG A 811 -7.22 -0.72 19.36
N LYS A 812 -7.17 -1.58 18.33
CA LYS A 812 -6.74 -1.19 16.98
C LYS A 812 -7.73 -0.17 16.39
N LEU A 813 -9.02 -0.51 16.31
CA LEU A 813 -10.06 0.38 15.81
C LEU A 813 -10.08 1.75 16.52
N TYR A 814 -9.85 1.78 17.84
CA TYR A 814 -9.79 3.03 18.59
C TYR A 814 -8.57 3.90 18.20
N ARG A 815 -7.41 3.27 17.95
CA ARG A 815 -6.22 3.96 17.46
C ARG A 815 -6.39 4.45 16.02
N ASP A 816 -6.88 3.58 15.13
CA ASP A 816 -7.16 3.90 13.73
C ASP A 816 -8.14 5.11 13.64
N LEU A 817 -9.16 5.14 14.51
CA LEU A 817 -10.11 6.25 14.64
C LEU A 817 -9.45 7.54 15.15
N GLN A 818 -8.58 7.45 16.15
CA GLN A 818 -7.86 8.61 16.69
C GLN A 818 -6.90 9.21 15.64
N GLU A 819 -6.11 8.38 14.96
CA GLU A 819 -5.21 8.80 13.88
C GLU A 819 -5.99 9.45 12.73
N THR A 820 -7.13 8.85 12.32
CA THR A 820 -8.03 9.44 11.31
C THR A 820 -8.57 10.81 11.77
N GLN A 821 -8.92 10.96 13.04
CA GLN A 821 -9.43 12.21 13.59
C GLN A 821 -8.35 13.31 13.65
N GLU A 822 -7.11 12.95 13.98
CA GLU A 822 -5.95 13.85 13.94
C GLU A 822 -5.64 14.30 12.51
N GLN A 823 -5.62 13.37 11.55
CA GLN A 823 -5.47 13.65 10.11
C GLN A 823 -6.58 14.58 9.58
N LEU A 824 -7.84 14.37 9.96
CA LEU A 824 -8.97 15.23 9.54
C LEU A 824 -8.86 16.65 10.10
N VAL A 825 -8.37 16.81 11.34
CA VAL A 825 -8.09 18.13 11.94
C VAL A 825 -6.93 18.82 11.22
N GLN A 826 -5.88 18.08 10.85
CA GLN A 826 -4.75 18.61 10.09
C GLN A 826 -5.15 18.98 8.65
N SER A 827 -5.99 18.18 8.01
CA SER A 827 -6.57 18.46 6.69
C SER A 827 -7.41 19.75 6.70
N GLU A 828 -8.24 19.96 7.73
CA GLU A 828 -9.02 21.21 7.89
C GLU A 828 -8.13 22.44 8.11
N LYS A 829 -7.05 22.31 8.90
CA LYS A 829 -6.03 23.38 9.01
C LYS A 829 -5.44 23.72 7.63
N MET A 830 -5.07 22.70 6.85
CA MET A 830 -4.48 22.86 5.51
C MET A 830 -5.48 23.42 4.48
N ALA A 831 -6.76 23.05 4.57
CA ALA A 831 -7.82 23.61 3.71
C ALA A 831 -8.05 25.10 4.01
N SER A 832 -8.08 25.47 5.29
CA SER A 832 -8.17 26.87 5.73
C SER A 832 -6.97 27.70 5.28
N LEU A 833 -5.76 27.11 5.33
CA LEU A 833 -4.53 27.73 4.87
C LEU A 833 -4.49 27.88 3.34
N GLY A 834 -4.85 26.84 2.59
CA GLY A 834 -4.78 26.82 1.12
C GLY A 834 -5.68 27.86 0.45
N LEU A 835 -6.85 28.14 1.04
CA LEU A 835 -7.77 29.17 0.55
C LEU A 835 -7.17 30.60 0.72
N LEU A 836 -6.37 30.82 1.77
CA LEU A 836 -5.63 32.06 2.01
C LEU A 836 -4.38 32.15 1.12
N VAL A 837 -3.63 31.06 0.93
CA VAL A 837 -2.41 31.03 0.11
C VAL A 837 -2.69 31.48 -1.32
N ALA A 838 -3.80 31.06 -1.92
CA ALA A 838 -4.19 31.52 -3.27
C ALA A 838 -4.43 33.04 -3.33
N GLY A 839 -5.09 33.62 -2.31
CA GLY A 839 -5.32 35.07 -2.22
C GLY A 839 -4.04 35.86 -1.97
N VAL A 840 -3.19 35.39 -1.06
CA VAL A 840 -1.90 36.03 -0.74
C VAL A 840 -0.92 35.92 -1.92
N ALA A 841 -0.87 34.80 -2.64
CA ALA A 841 -0.06 34.66 -3.85
C ALA A 841 -0.46 35.68 -4.93
N HIS A 842 -1.76 35.92 -5.14
CA HIS A 842 -2.23 36.99 -6.01
C HIS A 842 -1.90 38.40 -5.49
N GLU A 843 -2.07 38.67 -4.19
CA GLU A 843 -1.71 39.96 -3.56
C GLU A 843 -0.18 40.22 -3.53
N VAL A 844 0.67 39.19 -3.59
CA VAL A 844 2.14 39.29 -3.70
C VAL A 844 2.60 39.40 -5.17
N ASN A 845 1.99 38.65 -6.09
CA ASN A 845 2.33 38.73 -7.51
C ASN A 845 2.03 40.10 -8.12
N ASN A 846 1.02 40.82 -7.63
CA ASN A 846 0.70 42.17 -8.07
C ASN A 846 1.85 43.18 -7.86
N PRO A 847 2.38 43.41 -6.63
CA PRO A 847 3.55 44.25 -6.42
C PRO A 847 4.81 43.75 -7.10
N VAL A 848 5.07 42.43 -7.11
CA VAL A 848 6.23 41.89 -7.84
C VAL A 848 6.14 42.23 -9.34
N SER A 849 4.95 42.17 -9.94
CA SER A 849 4.74 42.48 -11.37
C SER A 849 5.01 43.94 -11.71
N TYR A 850 4.52 44.91 -10.91
CA TYR A 850 4.79 46.33 -11.19
C TYR A 850 6.22 46.74 -10.82
N ILE A 851 6.83 46.17 -9.77
CA ILE A 851 8.27 46.35 -9.51
C ILE A 851 9.08 45.87 -10.71
N TYR A 852 8.78 44.69 -11.25
CA TYR A 852 9.48 44.15 -12.42
C TYR A 852 9.30 45.02 -13.68
N ALA A 853 8.09 45.51 -13.94
CA ALA A 853 7.82 46.43 -15.04
C ALA A 853 8.61 47.74 -14.89
N ASN A 854 8.57 48.35 -13.71
CA ASN A 854 9.26 49.62 -13.43
C ASN A 854 10.79 49.46 -13.50
N LEU A 855 11.35 48.35 -13.02
CA LEU A 855 12.79 48.05 -13.15
C LEU A 855 13.21 47.81 -14.62
N LYS A 856 12.34 47.22 -15.44
CA LYS A 856 12.59 47.04 -16.87
C LYS A 856 12.62 48.39 -17.60
N GLU A 857 11.72 49.30 -17.28
CA GLU A 857 11.67 50.63 -17.88
C GLU A 857 12.81 51.54 -17.38
N LEU A 858 13.13 51.47 -16.08
CA LEU A 858 14.30 52.10 -15.47
C LEU A 858 15.62 51.70 -16.18
N LYS A 859 15.74 50.43 -16.59
CA LYS A 859 16.89 49.95 -17.39
C LYS A 859 16.96 50.62 -18.77
N THR A 860 15.82 50.87 -19.41
CA THR A 860 15.74 51.61 -20.69
C THR A 860 16.21 53.06 -20.50
N TYR A 861 15.71 53.76 -19.47
CA TYR A 861 16.08 55.15 -19.20
C TYR A 861 17.54 55.30 -18.79
N LEU A 862 18.08 54.40 -17.96
CA LEU A 862 19.50 54.37 -17.64
C LEU A 862 20.38 54.18 -18.89
N LYS A 863 19.97 53.32 -19.83
CA LYS A 863 20.69 53.15 -21.09
C LYS A 863 20.65 54.41 -21.95
N ALA A 864 19.49 55.07 -22.06
CA ALA A 864 19.33 56.34 -22.78
C ALA A 864 20.23 57.46 -22.20
N VAL A 865 20.26 57.60 -20.87
CA VAL A 865 21.10 58.58 -20.18
C VAL A 865 22.59 58.29 -20.38
N ILE A 866 23.01 57.02 -20.35
CA ILE A 866 24.42 56.64 -20.59
C ILE A 866 24.82 56.97 -22.05
N ASP A 867 24.01 56.60 -23.03
CA ASP A 867 24.26 56.90 -24.46
C ASP A 867 24.31 58.42 -24.72
N MET A 868 23.41 59.19 -24.09
CA MET A 868 23.45 60.67 -24.13
C MET A 868 24.75 61.23 -23.53
N LEU A 869 25.24 60.69 -22.41
CA LEU A 869 26.50 61.10 -21.77
C LEU A 869 27.73 60.75 -22.62
N ASP A 870 27.74 59.60 -23.28
CA ASP A 870 28.82 59.21 -24.17
C ASP A 870 28.84 60.11 -25.43
N ARG A 871 27.67 60.40 -26.04
CA ARG A 871 27.57 61.37 -27.14
C ARG A 871 28.01 62.78 -26.74
N LEU A 872 27.63 63.25 -25.55
CA LEU A 872 28.11 64.51 -24.96
C LEU A 872 29.64 64.53 -24.89
N LYS A 873 30.27 63.46 -24.40
CA LYS A 873 31.72 63.33 -24.27
C LYS A 873 32.45 63.30 -25.63
N GLU A 874 31.86 62.67 -26.65
CA GLU A 874 32.45 62.60 -27.99
C GLU A 874 32.33 63.90 -28.81
N GLN A 875 31.21 64.62 -28.69
CA GLN A 875 30.91 65.78 -29.55
C GLN A 875 31.35 67.12 -28.94
N LEU A 876 31.39 67.28 -27.60
CA LEU A 876 31.84 68.54 -26.97
C LEU A 876 33.17 69.08 -27.55
N PRO A 877 34.23 68.26 -27.78
CA PRO A 877 35.49 68.73 -28.33
C PRO A 877 35.46 69.17 -29.80
N ARG A 878 34.37 68.84 -30.53
CA ARG A 878 34.25 69.05 -31.98
C ARG A 878 33.41 70.28 -32.35
N ILE A 879 32.70 70.87 -31.38
CA ILE A 879 31.78 71.99 -31.62
C ILE A 879 32.53 73.32 -31.46
N GLY A 880 32.78 74.01 -32.58
CA GLY A 880 33.60 75.22 -32.63
C GLY A 880 32.91 76.53 -32.23
N THR A 881 31.57 76.58 -32.12
CA THR A 881 30.86 77.79 -31.70
C THR A 881 29.76 77.49 -30.68
N ARG A 882 29.54 78.44 -29.75
CA ARG A 882 28.48 78.33 -28.74
C ARG A 882 27.08 78.20 -29.34
N ARG A 883 26.84 78.82 -30.51
CA ARG A 883 25.53 78.82 -31.18
C ARG A 883 25.19 77.48 -31.86
N ASP A 884 26.20 76.69 -32.14
CA ASP A 884 26.03 75.32 -32.65
C ASP A 884 25.92 74.33 -31.49
N LEU A 885 26.60 74.58 -30.37
CA LEU A 885 26.41 73.83 -29.11
C LEU A 885 24.98 73.95 -28.58
N ASP A 886 24.46 75.18 -28.46
CA ASP A 886 23.11 75.44 -27.96
C ASP A 886 22.01 74.78 -28.84
N ARG A 887 22.27 74.63 -30.15
CA ARG A 887 21.36 73.92 -31.07
C ARG A 887 21.45 72.41 -30.91
N TRP A 888 22.67 71.88 -30.95
CA TRP A 888 22.92 70.45 -30.86
C TRP A 888 22.48 69.86 -29.51
N LEU A 889 22.65 70.60 -28.40
CA LEU A 889 22.11 70.20 -27.10
C LEU A 889 20.58 70.09 -27.12
N LYS A 890 19.88 71.02 -27.78
CA LYS A 890 18.42 70.99 -27.89
C LYS A 890 17.94 69.82 -28.76
N ASP A 891 18.61 69.58 -29.88
CA ASP A 891 18.33 68.43 -30.75
C ASP A 891 18.54 67.10 -30.00
N LEU A 892 19.56 67.02 -29.12
CA LEU A 892 19.85 65.86 -28.28
C LEU A 892 18.83 65.71 -27.12
N GLU A 893 18.38 66.80 -26.51
CA GLU A 893 17.30 66.77 -25.50
C GLU A 893 15.96 66.29 -26.09
N GLU A 894 15.68 66.63 -27.35
CA GLU A 894 14.50 66.16 -28.10
C GLU A 894 14.66 64.71 -28.60
N GLU A 895 15.86 64.27 -29.03
CA GLU A 895 16.13 62.88 -29.49
C GLU A 895 15.84 61.83 -28.40
N TYR A 896 16.16 62.14 -27.14
CA TYR A 896 16.02 61.23 -26.00
C TYR A 896 14.82 61.53 -25.08
N ASP A 897 14.00 62.52 -25.39
CA ASP A 897 12.90 63.05 -24.54
C ASP A 897 13.33 63.22 -23.06
N LEU A 898 14.41 63.97 -22.86
CA LEU A 898 14.97 64.22 -21.52
C LEU A 898 13.94 64.81 -20.53
N PRO A 899 13.00 65.70 -20.92
CA PRO A 899 11.95 66.18 -20.02
C PRO A 899 11.06 65.06 -19.46
N PHE A 900 10.66 64.09 -20.30
CA PHE A 900 9.87 62.94 -19.87
C PHE A 900 10.65 62.04 -18.93
N ILE A 901 11.87 61.62 -19.32
CA ILE A 901 12.74 60.77 -18.48
C ILE A 901 12.98 61.42 -17.11
N ARG A 902 13.26 62.73 -17.07
CA ARG A 902 13.50 63.47 -15.82
C ARG A 902 12.30 63.49 -14.88
N HIS A 903 11.08 63.45 -15.43
CA HIS A 903 9.84 63.42 -14.64
C HIS A 903 9.51 62.01 -14.14
N ASP A 904 9.68 60.98 -14.99
CA ASP A 904 9.21 59.63 -14.71
C ASP A 904 10.19 58.78 -13.88
N LEU A 905 11.51 58.98 -14.07
CA LEU A 905 12.56 58.24 -13.39
C LEU A 905 12.43 58.22 -11.84
N PRO A 906 12.12 59.33 -11.14
CA PRO A 906 11.90 59.31 -9.69
C PRO A 906 10.62 58.57 -9.29
N ALA A 907 9.56 58.66 -10.09
CA ALA A 907 8.26 58.06 -9.81
C ALA A 907 8.33 56.52 -9.87
N LEU A 908 8.99 55.97 -10.90
CA LEU A 908 9.22 54.52 -11.03
C LEU A 908 9.98 53.94 -9.83
N ILE A 909 10.98 54.68 -9.32
CA ILE A 909 11.77 54.29 -8.14
C ILE A 909 10.90 54.31 -6.88
N GLU A 910 10.13 55.39 -6.65
CA GLU A 910 9.27 55.51 -5.47
C GLU A 910 8.12 54.48 -5.45
N GLU A 911 7.54 54.16 -6.61
CA GLU A 911 6.55 53.10 -6.73
C GLU A 911 7.15 51.71 -6.49
N SER A 912 8.36 51.46 -7.01
CA SER A 912 9.09 50.20 -6.76
C SER A 912 9.38 50.01 -5.26
N ILE A 913 9.82 51.06 -4.56
CA ILE A 913 10.06 51.03 -3.11
C ILE A 913 8.77 50.71 -2.36
N ARG A 914 7.65 51.38 -2.68
CA ARG A 914 6.33 51.10 -2.08
C ARG A 914 5.87 49.65 -2.33
N GLY A 915 6.14 49.10 -3.51
CA GLY A 915 5.90 47.69 -3.81
C GLY A 915 6.67 46.75 -2.88
N THR A 916 7.99 46.99 -2.69
CA THR A 916 8.80 46.13 -1.80
C THR A 916 8.35 46.20 -0.34
N GLN A 917 7.90 47.37 0.12
CA GLN A 917 7.32 47.54 1.46
C GLN A 917 6.04 46.72 1.63
N ARG A 918 5.13 46.76 0.64
CA ARG A 918 3.89 45.98 0.66
C ARG A 918 4.14 44.47 0.64
N VAL A 919 5.11 43.98 -0.13
CA VAL A 919 5.51 42.55 -0.10
C VAL A 919 5.99 42.16 1.29
N ARG A 920 6.82 42.98 1.93
CA ARG A 920 7.31 42.75 3.30
C ARG A 920 6.18 42.69 4.33
N GLU A 921 5.19 43.57 4.23
CA GLU A 921 4.02 43.57 5.11
C GLU A 921 3.17 42.29 4.93
N LEU A 922 2.88 41.90 3.69
CA LEU A 922 2.14 40.67 3.38
C LEU A 922 2.85 39.42 3.94
N VAL A 923 4.15 39.29 3.71
CA VAL A 923 4.96 38.17 4.21
C VAL A 923 5.05 38.16 5.74
N GLN A 924 5.19 39.32 6.39
CA GLN A 924 5.25 39.40 7.85
C GLN A 924 3.90 39.05 8.51
N ASN A 925 2.78 39.45 7.90
CA ASN A 925 1.43 39.07 8.35
C ASN A 925 1.20 37.56 8.17
N LEU A 926 1.57 37.00 7.00
CA LEU A 926 1.51 35.55 6.76
C LEU A 926 2.38 34.77 7.77
N ARG A 927 3.58 35.26 8.08
CA ARG A 927 4.49 34.61 9.05
C ARG A 927 4.03 34.74 10.50
N ASN A 928 3.32 35.81 10.86
CA ASN A 928 2.67 35.92 12.18
C ASN A 928 1.50 34.92 12.28
N PHE A 929 0.78 34.70 11.18
CA PHE A 929 -0.33 33.75 11.13
C PHE A 929 0.14 32.29 11.07
N SER A 930 1.24 31.99 10.38
CA SER A 930 1.75 30.61 10.24
C SER A 930 2.36 30.03 11.52
N ARG A 931 2.50 30.81 12.59
CA ARG A 931 2.89 30.35 13.95
C ARG A 931 1.74 29.63 14.67
N LEU A 932 1.04 28.75 13.96
CA LEU A 932 -0.07 27.95 14.47
C LEU A 932 0.37 26.78 15.35
N ASP A 933 1.65 26.39 15.29
CA ASP A 933 2.21 25.21 15.95
C ASP A 933 3.13 25.54 17.15
N GLU A 934 3.09 26.77 17.69
CA GLU A 934 3.72 27.05 18.99
C GLU A 934 2.97 26.32 20.13
N ALA A 935 3.53 25.20 20.59
CA ALA A 935 3.03 24.41 21.72
C ALA A 935 3.16 25.11 23.10
N GLU A 936 3.58 26.37 23.14
CA GLU A 936 3.80 27.13 24.37
C GLU A 936 2.62 28.06 24.70
N VAL A 937 2.21 28.06 25.97
CA VAL A 937 1.21 29.02 26.50
C VAL A 937 1.93 30.32 26.88
N LYS A 938 1.68 31.39 26.11
CA LYS A 938 2.29 32.72 26.29
C LYS A 938 1.26 33.74 26.76
N GLU A 939 1.71 34.87 27.29
CA GLU A 939 0.84 36.04 27.50
C GLU A 939 0.66 36.75 26.15
N VAL A 940 -0.58 36.82 25.68
CA VAL A 940 -0.94 37.28 24.33
C VAL A 940 -1.92 38.44 24.44
N ASP A 941 -1.72 39.47 23.62
CA ASP A 941 -2.75 40.48 23.36
C ASP A 941 -3.72 39.96 22.30
N LEU A 942 -5.00 39.83 22.66
CA LEU A 942 -6.03 39.37 21.73
C LEU A 942 -6.35 40.39 20.63
N HIS A 943 -6.01 41.67 20.80
CA HIS A 943 -6.19 42.68 19.76
C HIS A 943 -5.22 42.46 18.59
N GLU A 944 -3.97 42.04 18.85
CA GLU A 944 -3.01 41.67 17.79
C GLU A 944 -3.52 40.48 16.97
N GLY A 945 -4.13 39.49 17.62
CA GLY A 945 -4.77 38.34 16.97
C GLY A 945 -5.96 38.73 16.08
N LEU A 946 -6.83 39.62 16.58
CA LEU A 946 -7.99 40.13 15.84
C LEU A 946 -7.57 40.98 14.63
N GLU A 947 -6.62 41.90 14.77
CA GLU A 947 -6.14 42.71 13.64
C GLU A 947 -5.36 41.86 12.62
N SER A 948 -4.61 40.85 13.05
CA SER A 948 -3.97 39.89 12.14
C SER A 948 -5.01 39.15 11.30
N ALA A 949 -6.12 38.71 11.91
CA ALA A 949 -7.21 38.06 11.21
C ALA A 949 -7.92 39.01 10.21
N LEU A 950 -8.18 40.25 10.61
CA LEU A 950 -8.78 41.27 9.75
C LEU A 950 -7.87 41.67 8.58
N ALA A 951 -6.55 41.73 8.78
CA ALA A 951 -5.58 42.05 7.73
C ALA A 951 -5.58 40.99 6.62
N LEU A 952 -5.65 39.70 6.99
CA LEU A 952 -5.74 38.59 6.02
C LEU A 952 -7.06 38.61 5.24
N LEU A 953 -8.17 38.98 5.87
CA LEU A 953 -9.48 39.12 5.22
C LEU A 953 -9.66 40.45 4.47
N SER A 954 -8.64 41.31 4.42
CA SER A 954 -8.77 42.67 3.89
C SER A 954 -9.24 42.75 2.43
N HIS A 955 -8.95 41.74 1.59
CA HIS A 955 -9.45 41.68 0.21
C HIS A 955 -10.96 41.40 0.14
N GLU A 956 -11.47 40.46 0.95
CA GLU A 956 -12.90 40.15 1.00
C GLU A 956 -13.71 41.30 1.62
N LEU A 957 -13.15 41.96 2.65
CA LEU A 957 -13.78 43.12 3.30
C LEU A 957 -13.94 44.34 2.38
N LYS A 958 -12.97 44.58 1.46
CA LYS A 958 -12.99 45.71 0.49
C LYS A 958 -14.21 45.73 -0.43
N HIS A 959 -14.96 44.64 -0.57
CA HIS A 959 -16.07 44.54 -1.51
C HIS A 959 -17.38 45.21 -1.05
N GLY A 960 -17.42 45.73 0.19
CA GLY A 960 -18.55 46.48 0.73
C GLY A 960 -18.91 46.14 2.18
N ILE A 961 -18.00 45.52 2.94
CA ILE A 961 -18.21 45.17 4.35
C ILE A 961 -17.49 46.17 5.25
N THR A 962 -18.22 46.80 6.17
CA THR A 962 -17.65 47.78 7.12
C THR A 962 -17.36 47.12 8.47
N VAL A 963 -16.11 47.20 8.96
CA VAL A 963 -15.71 46.63 10.26
C VAL A 963 -15.64 47.71 11.33
N HIS A 964 -16.56 47.65 12.29
CA HIS A 964 -16.67 48.54 13.44
C HIS A 964 -15.92 47.94 14.64
N ARG A 965 -14.90 48.64 15.13
CA ARG A 965 -14.05 48.19 16.25
C ARG A 965 -14.42 48.92 17.54
N GLN A 966 -14.77 48.17 18.58
CA GLN A 966 -15.08 48.68 19.92
C GLN A 966 -14.21 47.95 20.95
N TYR A 967 -12.91 48.26 20.93
CA TYR A 967 -11.94 47.57 21.78
C TYR A 967 -11.88 48.19 23.17
N GLY A 968 -12.26 47.40 24.18
CA GLY A 968 -12.02 47.72 25.59
C GLY A 968 -10.58 47.41 26.00
N LYS A 969 -10.12 47.97 27.12
CA LYS A 969 -8.79 47.65 27.67
C LYS A 969 -8.78 46.23 28.22
N LEU A 970 -8.13 45.31 27.51
CA LEU A 970 -7.88 43.95 27.96
C LEU A 970 -6.50 43.83 28.63
N PRO A 971 -6.35 43.04 29.70
CA PRO A 971 -5.04 42.54 30.12
C PRO A 971 -4.56 41.42 29.17
N PRO A 972 -3.25 41.10 29.15
CA PRO A 972 -2.73 39.94 28.43
C PRO A 972 -3.38 38.63 28.92
N VAL A 973 -3.63 37.71 27.99
CA VAL A 973 -4.28 36.42 28.26
C VAL A 973 -3.26 35.30 28.11
N ARG A 974 -3.19 34.36 29.07
CA ARG A 974 -2.35 33.17 28.94
C ARG A 974 -3.02 32.11 28.06
N CYS A 975 -2.65 32.06 26.78
CA CYS A 975 -3.23 31.14 25.79
C CYS A 975 -2.22 30.69 24.71
N HIS A 976 -2.62 29.73 23.88
CA HIS A 976 -1.91 29.38 22.64
C HIS A 976 -2.33 30.36 21.54
N ALA A 977 -1.48 31.33 21.22
CA ALA A 977 -1.76 32.40 20.25
C ALA A 977 -2.32 31.87 18.91
N GLY A 978 -1.67 30.86 18.33
CA GLY A 978 -2.09 30.23 17.08
C GLY A 978 -3.53 29.67 17.13
N GLN A 979 -3.86 28.91 18.18
CA GLN A 979 -5.19 28.32 18.32
C GLN A 979 -6.28 29.38 18.47
N ILE A 980 -6.03 30.45 19.25
CA ILE A 980 -6.99 31.55 19.39
C ILE A 980 -7.14 32.36 18.10
N ASN A 981 -6.06 32.58 17.35
CA ASN A 981 -6.11 33.22 16.03
C ASN A 981 -6.92 32.38 15.03
N GLN A 982 -6.85 31.04 15.11
CA GLN A 982 -7.68 30.14 14.31
C GLN A 982 -9.18 30.31 14.64
N VAL A 983 -9.56 30.49 15.92
CA VAL A 983 -10.95 30.78 16.32
C VAL A 983 -11.44 32.09 15.70
N PHE A 984 -10.66 33.17 15.80
CA PHE A 984 -11.03 34.47 15.24
C PHE A 984 -11.19 34.41 13.71
N MET A 985 -10.27 33.76 13.00
CA MET A 985 -10.38 33.57 11.55
C MET A 985 -11.63 32.77 11.16
N ASN A 986 -11.92 31.66 11.84
CA ASN A 986 -13.09 30.84 11.52
C ASN A 986 -14.41 31.59 11.69
N ILE A 987 -14.50 32.48 12.70
CA ILE A 987 -15.71 33.26 12.95
C ILE A 987 -15.82 34.43 11.98
N LEU A 988 -14.73 35.19 11.77
CA LEU A 988 -14.72 36.32 10.83
C LEU A 988 -14.93 35.89 9.37
N LEU A 989 -14.31 34.79 8.94
CA LEU A 989 -14.51 34.24 7.59
C LEU A 989 -15.97 33.78 7.37
N ASN A 990 -16.60 33.15 8.36
CA ASN A 990 -18.01 32.78 8.26
C ASN A 990 -18.93 34.02 8.21
N ALA A 991 -18.63 35.08 8.96
CA ALA A 991 -19.35 36.35 8.87
C ALA A 991 -19.21 36.99 7.48
N VAL A 992 -17.99 37.12 6.96
CA VAL A 992 -17.71 37.68 5.63
C VAL A 992 -18.42 36.89 4.52
N GLN A 993 -18.37 35.55 4.58
CA GLN A 993 -19.04 34.69 3.61
C GLN A 993 -20.58 34.76 3.70
N ALA A 994 -21.14 34.92 4.91
CA ALA A 994 -22.58 35.09 5.12
C ALA A 994 -23.10 36.43 4.58
N LEU A 995 -22.28 37.48 4.59
CA LEU A 995 -22.61 38.82 4.07
C LEU A 995 -22.56 38.92 2.54
N GLY A 996 -21.99 37.94 1.83
CA GLY A 996 -21.97 37.93 0.36
C GLY A 996 -21.33 39.16 -0.29
N GLY A 997 -20.46 39.87 0.44
CA GLY A 997 -19.74 41.07 -0.02
C GLY A 997 -20.31 42.43 0.43
N ARG A 998 -21.47 42.51 1.10
CA ARG A 998 -21.99 43.80 1.64
C ARG A 998 -22.61 43.64 3.02
N GLY A 999 -22.27 44.54 3.94
CA GLY A 999 -22.84 44.59 5.28
C GLY A 999 -21.90 45.19 6.33
N ASN A 1000 -22.09 44.80 7.58
CA ASN A 1000 -21.34 45.29 8.72
C ASN A 1000 -20.89 44.14 9.61
N ILE A 1001 -19.67 44.26 10.15
CA ILE A 1001 -19.17 43.41 11.23
C ILE A 1001 -18.80 44.32 12.41
N TRP A 1002 -19.30 44.01 13.60
CA TRP A 1002 -18.93 44.68 14.85
C TRP A 1002 -18.08 43.74 15.70
N ILE A 1003 -16.94 44.24 16.18
CA ILE A 1003 -16.07 43.52 17.10
C ILE A 1003 -15.97 44.32 18.39
N THR A 1004 -16.50 43.76 19.47
CA THR A 1004 -16.49 44.39 20.81
C THR A 1004 -15.67 43.56 21.76
N THR A 1005 -14.75 44.16 22.51
CA THR A 1005 -13.98 43.45 23.55
C THR A 1005 -14.19 44.06 24.92
N ARG A 1006 -14.35 43.21 25.95
CA ARG A 1006 -14.65 43.62 27.33
C ARG A 1006 -13.80 42.83 28.31
N ASN A 1007 -13.32 43.51 29.34
CA ASN A 1007 -12.70 42.87 30.50
C ASN A 1007 -13.78 42.62 31.56
N LEU A 1008 -14.06 41.36 31.87
CA LEU A 1008 -14.94 40.92 32.94
C LEU A 1008 -14.07 40.44 34.11
N SER A 1009 -14.62 40.37 35.33
CA SER A 1009 -13.82 40.01 36.51
C SER A 1009 -13.26 38.58 36.42
N GLY A 1010 -11.99 38.44 36.02
CA GLY A 1010 -11.30 37.16 35.82
C GLY A 1010 -11.39 36.56 34.41
N GLN A 1011 -12.10 37.19 33.46
CA GLN A 1011 -12.27 36.69 32.10
C GLN A 1011 -12.29 37.84 31.08
N VAL A 1012 -11.79 37.61 29.86
CA VAL A 1012 -12.05 38.52 28.72
C VAL A 1012 -13.21 38.01 27.88
N GLU A 1013 -14.00 38.93 27.35
CA GLU A 1013 -15.10 38.67 26.42
C GLU A 1013 -14.79 39.32 25.07
N VAL A 1014 -14.93 38.56 23.98
CA VAL A 1014 -14.81 39.00 22.59
C VAL A 1014 -16.13 38.67 21.90
N GLU A 1015 -16.88 39.70 21.52
CA GLU A 1015 -18.10 39.59 20.73
C GLU A 1015 -17.79 39.95 19.27
N ILE A 1016 -18.11 39.04 18.34
CA ILE A 1016 -18.04 39.26 16.89
C ILE A 1016 -19.46 39.10 16.34
N ARG A 1017 -20.00 40.17 15.76
CA ARG A 1017 -21.38 40.23 15.27
C ARG A 1017 -21.43 40.67 13.81
N ASP A 1018 -22.29 40.04 13.01
CA ASP A 1018 -22.67 40.44 11.65
C ASP A 1018 -24.15 40.89 11.56
N ASP A 1019 -24.51 41.50 10.43
CA ASP A 1019 -25.89 41.80 10.01
C ASP A 1019 -26.37 40.93 8.83
N GLY A 1020 -25.83 39.71 8.70
CA GLY A 1020 -26.15 38.77 7.63
C GLY A 1020 -27.52 38.09 7.75
N PRO A 1021 -27.76 37.01 6.97
CA PRO A 1021 -29.05 36.31 6.95
C PRO A 1021 -29.40 35.59 8.26
N GLY A 1022 -28.46 35.46 9.21
CA GLY A 1022 -28.65 34.74 10.46
C GLY A 1022 -28.76 33.22 10.29
N ILE A 1023 -28.91 32.53 11.41
CA ILE A 1023 -28.92 31.06 11.51
C ILE A 1023 -30.31 30.60 12.00
N PRO A 1024 -31.06 29.80 11.23
CA PRO A 1024 -32.37 29.28 11.65
C PRO A 1024 -32.30 28.46 12.95
N ARG A 1025 -33.26 28.65 13.86
CA ARG A 1025 -33.31 27.99 15.19
C ARG A 1025 -33.17 26.46 15.13
N ALA A 1026 -33.67 25.83 14.06
CA ALA A 1026 -33.61 24.39 13.87
C ALA A 1026 -32.18 23.83 13.74
N ILE A 1027 -31.23 24.64 13.27
CA ILE A 1027 -29.84 24.22 13.06
C ILE A 1027 -28.83 24.86 14.02
N GLN A 1028 -29.22 25.89 14.80
CA GLN A 1028 -28.32 26.57 15.75
C GLN A 1028 -27.62 25.61 16.73
N LYS A 1029 -28.28 24.53 17.17
CA LYS A 1029 -27.66 23.53 18.06
C LYS A 1029 -26.61 22.64 17.36
N ARG A 1030 -26.67 22.54 16.03
CA ARG A 1030 -25.85 21.63 15.21
C ARG A 1030 -24.65 22.32 14.55
N ILE A 1031 -24.52 23.65 14.63
CA ILE A 1031 -23.41 24.38 14.00
C ILE A 1031 -22.03 24.05 14.59
N PHE A 1032 -22.01 23.41 15.77
CA PHE A 1032 -20.80 22.90 16.42
C PHE A 1032 -20.62 21.38 16.26
N ASP A 1033 -21.54 20.69 15.56
CA ASP A 1033 -21.37 19.28 15.21
C ASP A 1033 -20.26 19.15 14.15
N PRO A 1034 -19.31 18.21 14.26
CA PRO A 1034 -18.33 17.94 13.21
C PRO A 1034 -19.01 17.61 11.87
N PHE A 1035 -18.44 18.11 10.78
CA PHE A 1035 -18.91 17.95 9.40
C PHE A 1035 -20.27 18.61 9.08
N PHE A 1036 -20.90 19.30 10.04
CA PHE A 1036 -22.13 20.03 9.75
C PHE A 1036 -21.84 21.31 8.96
N THR A 1037 -22.41 21.40 7.76
CA THR A 1037 -22.28 22.56 6.88
C THR A 1037 -23.60 22.83 6.15
N THR A 1038 -23.92 24.11 5.96
CA THR A 1038 -25.02 24.58 5.11
C THR A 1038 -24.55 24.96 3.69
N LYS A 1039 -23.24 24.85 3.43
CA LYS A 1039 -22.62 25.20 2.15
C LYS A 1039 -22.76 24.03 1.15
N PRO A 1040 -22.79 24.28 -0.18
CA PRO A 1040 -22.85 23.21 -1.18
C PRO A 1040 -21.69 22.21 -1.06
N VAL A 1041 -21.92 20.98 -1.53
CA VAL A 1041 -20.90 19.91 -1.55
C VAL A 1041 -19.62 20.42 -2.23
N GLY A 1042 -18.47 20.22 -1.57
CA GLY A 1042 -17.17 20.70 -2.02
C GLY A 1042 -16.82 22.15 -1.67
N LYS A 1043 -17.73 22.95 -1.08
CA LYS A 1043 -17.50 24.36 -0.69
C LYS A 1043 -17.45 24.61 0.83
N GLY A 1044 -17.41 23.55 1.63
CA GLY A 1044 -17.25 23.63 3.08
C GLY A 1044 -17.15 22.25 3.71
N THR A 1045 -16.22 22.11 4.64
CA THR A 1045 -15.88 20.88 5.37
C THR A 1045 -16.70 20.65 6.64
N GLY A 1046 -17.31 21.72 7.17
CA GLY A 1046 -18.12 21.68 8.40
C GLY A 1046 -17.30 21.48 9.69
N LEU A 1047 -15.99 21.73 9.68
CA LEU A 1047 -15.11 21.50 10.83
C LEU A 1047 -14.67 22.79 11.55
N GLY A 1048 -14.53 23.92 10.86
CA GLY A 1048 -14.05 25.18 11.47
C GLY A 1048 -14.77 25.61 12.77
N LEU A 1049 -16.11 25.55 12.85
CA LEU A 1049 -16.84 25.91 14.07
C LEU A 1049 -16.70 24.88 15.20
N SER A 1050 -16.70 23.58 14.88
CA SER A 1050 -16.52 22.51 15.89
C SER A 1050 -15.08 22.50 16.44
N ILE A 1051 -14.08 22.77 15.61
CA ILE A 1051 -12.69 23.04 16.05
C ILE A 1051 -12.64 24.29 16.95
N SER A 1052 -13.32 25.37 16.56
CA SER A 1052 -13.33 26.61 17.35
C SER A 1052 -13.94 26.41 18.73
N TYR A 1053 -15.04 25.64 18.83
CA TYR A 1053 -15.64 25.24 20.09
C TYR A 1053 -14.65 24.45 20.98
N ARG A 1054 -13.97 23.45 20.41
CA ARG A 1054 -12.97 22.63 21.12
C ARG A 1054 -11.78 23.45 21.62
N ILE A 1055 -11.24 24.36 20.80
CA ILE A 1055 -10.13 25.23 21.20
C ILE A 1055 -10.50 26.10 22.40
N ILE A 1056 -11.69 26.71 22.37
CA ILE A 1056 -12.15 27.57 23.46
C ILE A 1056 -12.39 26.75 24.75
N GLN A 1057 -12.92 25.54 24.65
CA GLN A 1057 -13.06 24.60 25.78
C GLN A 1057 -11.70 24.16 26.36
N GLN A 1058 -10.71 23.88 25.51
CA GLN A 1058 -9.34 23.54 25.95
C GLN A 1058 -8.65 24.67 26.72
N HIS A 1059 -9.03 25.93 26.47
CA HIS A 1059 -8.58 27.10 27.22
C HIS A 1059 -9.44 27.39 28.47
N GLY A 1060 -10.38 26.51 28.85
CA GLY A 1060 -11.31 26.74 29.97
C GLY A 1060 -12.33 27.86 29.72
N GLY A 1061 -12.55 28.22 28.46
CA GLY A 1061 -13.47 29.27 28.02
C GLY A 1061 -14.83 28.75 27.56
N SER A 1062 -15.68 29.67 27.10
CA SER A 1062 -16.98 29.34 26.50
C SER A 1062 -17.24 30.14 25.23
N ILE A 1063 -17.76 29.50 24.19
CA ILE A 1063 -18.30 30.17 23.01
C ILE A 1063 -19.83 30.02 22.98
N GLN A 1064 -20.54 31.11 22.70
CA GLN A 1064 -22.00 31.15 22.58
C GLN A 1064 -22.39 31.80 21.24
N VAL A 1065 -23.51 31.38 20.67
CA VAL A 1065 -24.10 31.97 19.46
C VAL A 1065 -25.47 32.54 19.78
N GLN A 1066 -25.73 33.76 19.29
CA GLN A 1066 -27.04 34.41 19.33
C GLN A 1066 -27.38 34.82 17.90
N SER A 1067 -28.47 34.29 17.34
CA SER A 1067 -28.87 34.61 15.97
C SER A 1067 -30.37 34.54 15.79
N GLU A 1068 -30.88 35.39 14.91
CA GLU A 1068 -32.25 35.43 14.46
C GLU A 1068 -32.25 35.57 12.94
N GLU A 1069 -33.08 34.77 12.27
CA GLU A 1069 -33.14 34.71 10.81
C GLU A 1069 -33.58 36.06 10.23
N GLY A 1070 -32.79 36.59 9.30
CA GLY A 1070 -32.93 37.94 8.74
C GLY A 1070 -32.38 39.09 9.61
N ARG A 1071 -31.66 38.82 10.72
CA ARG A 1071 -31.12 39.87 11.62
C ARG A 1071 -29.64 39.70 12.00
N GLY A 1072 -28.93 38.75 11.39
CA GLY A 1072 -27.51 38.50 11.62
C GLY A 1072 -27.19 37.50 12.74
N THR A 1073 -25.89 37.35 13.01
CA THR A 1073 -25.34 36.44 14.03
C THR A 1073 -24.39 37.20 14.96
N SER A 1074 -24.40 36.88 16.25
CA SER A 1074 -23.37 37.28 17.22
C SER A 1074 -22.76 36.04 17.85
N PHE A 1075 -21.43 35.93 17.75
CA PHE A 1075 -20.61 34.95 18.48
C PHE A 1075 -19.94 35.65 19.67
N VAL A 1076 -20.21 35.14 20.87
CA VAL A 1076 -19.63 35.64 22.12
C VAL A 1076 -18.65 34.61 22.66
N ILE A 1077 -17.36 34.98 22.69
CA ILE A 1077 -16.25 34.16 23.18
C ILE A 1077 -15.83 34.69 24.55
N ARG A 1078 -15.71 33.82 25.54
CA ARG A 1078 -15.16 34.15 26.87
C ARG A 1078 -13.94 33.28 27.17
N LEU A 1079 -12.85 33.90 27.62
CA LEU A 1079 -11.59 33.24 27.97
C LEU A 1079 -11.14 33.65 29.39
N PRO A 1080 -10.71 32.72 30.25
CA PRO A 1080 -10.14 33.06 31.56
C PRO A 1080 -8.77 33.72 31.42
N LEU A 1081 -8.43 34.62 32.35
CA LEU A 1081 -7.11 35.29 32.37
C LEU A 1081 -5.96 34.34 32.71
N VAL A 1082 -6.25 33.31 33.52
CA VAL A 1082 -5.33 32.24 33.89
C VAL A 1082 -5.92 30.94 33.39
N GLY A 1083 -5.36 30.37 32.32
CA GLY A 1083 -5.80 29.09 31.78
C GLY A 1083 -5.53 27.95 32.78
N THR A 1084 -6.59 27.36 33.34
CA THR A 1084 -6.51 26.09 34.06
C THR A 1084 -6.63 24.94 33.07
N SER A 1085 -5.51 24.29 32.77
CA SER A 1085 -5.53 23.03 32.01
C SER A 1085 -6.35 21.98 32.78
N PRO A 1086 -7.36 21.33 32.17
CA PRO A 1086 -8.00 20.18 32.76
C PRO A 1086 -7.03 18.99 32.70
N GLU A 1087 -6.66 18.44 33.86
CA GLU A 1087 -5.86 17.20 33.92
C GLU A 1087 -6.61 16.03 33.26
N ALA A 1088 -5.83 15.06 32.75
CA ALA A 1088 -6.32 13.98 31.90
C ALA A 1088 -7.41 13.11 32.57
N GLY A 1089 -8.67 13.35 32.18
CA GLY A 1089 -9.83 12.56 32.58
C GLY A 1089 -10.74 12.30 31.38
N GLY A 1090 -10.52 11.20 30.67
CA GLY A 1090 -11.32 10.84 29.51
C GLY A 1090 -12.74 10.41 29.89
N GLN A 1091 -13.72 11.30 29.72
CA GLN A 1091 -15.13 10.91 29.56
C GLN A 1091 -15.52 11.02 28.09
N PRO A 1092 -15.93 9.92 27.42
CA PRO A 1092 -16.51 10.00 26.09
C PRO A 1092 -17.95 10.55 26.18
N TRP A 1093 -18.28 11.51 25.32
CA TRP A 1093 -19.65 12.01 25.18
C TRP A 1093 -20.22 11.61 23.83
N PHE A 1094 -21.12 10.65 23.84
CA PHE A 1094 -22.15 10.47 22.81
C PHE A 1094 -23.52 10.46 23.50
N GLY A 1095 -24.53 11.00 22.82
CA GLY A 1095 -25.84 11.27 23.39
C GLY A 1095 -26.55 10.02 23.93
N ALA A 1096 -27.31 10.20 25.01
CA ALA A 1096 -28.13 9.16 25.60
C ALA A 1096 -29.39 8.89 24.77
N GLU A 1097 -29.49 7.69 24.18
CA GLU A 1097 -30.75 7.07 23.76
C GLU A 1097 -30.61 5.54 23.54
N ALA A 1098 -29.95 4.84 24.49
CA ALA A 1098 -29.76 3.37 24.41
C ALA A 1098 -29.51 2.66 25.77
N SER A 1099 -29.96 3.21 26.91
CA SER A 1099 -29.53 2.75 28.25
C SER A 1099 -30.64 2.22 29.17
N GLU A 1100 -31.80 1.82 28.66
CA GLU A 1100 -32.91 1.27 29.49
C GLU A 1100 -32.97 -0.27 29.57
N GLU A 1101 -32.31 -1.03 28.68
CA GLU A 1101 -32.31 -2.50 28.74
C GLU A 1101 -31.11 -3.12 29.48
N ALA A 1102 -30.01 -2.38 29.66
CA ALA A 1102 -28.81 -2.90 30.33
C ALA A 1102 -28.91 -2.95 31.88
N ALA A 1103 -29.86 -2.22 32.47
CA ALA A 1103 -29.93 -1.99 33.93
C ALA A 1103 -30.67 -3.09 34.74
N LYS A 1104 -30.97 -4.26 34.17
CA LYS A 1104 -31.86 -5.27 34.77
C LYS A 1104 -31.22 -6.56 35.31
N LEU A 1105 -29.89 -6.75 35.23
CA LEU A 1105 -29.26 -8.05 35.52
C LEU A 1105 -28.11 -8.10 36.55
N GLU A 1106 -27.58 -6.97 37.03
CA GLU A 1106 -26.58 -6.99 38.11
C GLU A 1106 -27.13 -6.40 39.42
N GLY A 1107 -27.74 -7.29 40.21
CA GLY A 1107 -28.47 -6.90 41.42
C GLY A 1107 -28.64 -8.01 42.44
N ASN A 1108 -27.64 -8.89 42.67
CA ASN A 1108 -27.57 -9.62 43.94
C ASN A 1108 -26.22 -10.26 44.29
N GLN A 1109 -25.81 -10.03 45.56
CA GLN A 1109 -24.79 -10.74 46.34
C GLN A 1109 -23.33 -10.57 45.85
N VAL A 1110 -22.32 -10.37 46.71
CA VAL A 1110 -22.15 -10.86 48.09
C VAL A 1110 -21.72 -9.75 49.08
N LYS A 1111 -22.25 -9.81 50.31
CA LYS A 1111 -21.73 -9.10 51.50
C LYS A 1111 -20.93 -10.07 52.38
N ASN A 1112 -20.05 -9.51 53.23
CA ASN A 1112 -19.40 -10.12 54.41
C ASN A 1112 -18.24 -11.11 54.11
N ASN A 1113 -17.13 -11.17 54.89
CA ASN A 1113 -16.51 -10.23 55.85
C ASN A 1113 -15.01 -10.62 56.03
N PRO A 1114 -14.19 -10.20 57.03
CA PRO A 1114 -12.85 -9.66 56.71
C PRO A 1114 -11.68 -10.31 57.47
N GLY A 1115 -10.48 -9.76 57.25
CA GLY A 1115 -9.25 -10.05 57.98
C GLY A 1115 -8.17 -10.66 57.09
N ARG A 1116 -6.88 -10.38 57.28
CA ARG A 1116 -6.22 -9.44 58.20
C ARG A 1116 -4.74 -9.34 57.75
N GLU A 1117 -4.06 -8.22 58.00
CA GLU A 1117 -2.57 -8.06 58.14
C GLU A 1117 -1.64 -8.96 57.27
N GLY A 1118 -0.71 -8.49 56.43
CA GLY A 1118 -0.07 -7.18 56.26
C GLY A 1118 1.47 -7.33 56.23
N LYS A 1119 2.21 -6.43 55.55
CA LYS A 1119 3.69 -6.33 55.48
C LYS A 1119 4.41 -7.47 54.70
N THR A 1120 5.57 -7.31 54.05
CA THR A 1120 6.47 -6.15 53.76
C THR A 1120 7.41 -6.51 52.59
N ASP A 1121 7.91 -5.49 51.89
CA ASP A 1121 9.24 -5.36 51.26
C ASP A 1121 9.83 -6.52 50.41
N SER A 1122 9.83 -6.37 49.08
CA SER A 1122 11.05 -6.02 48.30
C SER A 1122 10.72 -5.71 46.84
#